data_AF-A0AA88L487-F1
#
_entry.id   AF-A0AA88L487-F1
#
_cell.length_a   1.000
_cell.length_b   1.000
_cell.length_c   1.000
_cell.angle_alpha   90.00
_cell.angle_beta   90.00
_cell.angle_gamma   90.00
#
_symmetry.space_group_name_H-M   'P 1'
#
loop_
_entity.id
_entity.type
_entity.pdbx_description
1 polymer ?
#
loop_
_entity_poly.entity_id
_entity_poly.type
_entity_poly.pdbx_seq_one_letter_code
_entity_poly.pdbx_strand_id
1 'polypeptide(L)'
;MEDEDCRKEYILSDSGLIWQGTSSSLKQMAWNFSQFEELVLDCALYVINKVGRVPVHQRRDPVKIVRAISAAVNAQDDNGILVGNWTGDFVGGTPPTGWNGSMRILQKYFRTKEPVKFGQCWVFAGVTTTICRALGIPSRVITNFDSAHDTTASITVDVFVDGEGNPIKELCKDSVWNFHVWNEVWMERPDIGNGYGGWQVIDATPQERSADNSMFCCGPASVTAIRRGEVLKPYDGEFVFAMANADQVFWRYNENDTKMKLLGQDIDKIGQNISTKEVGRFERLDITQEYKPDDGSVEERKAVARALRTATNDKSRYYYNKAFYDVNFEISRIDNVVIGKPLRVLFTVVNKHETNSSDIVATLSLYSVLYTGIPSRLVKKETFSHTINPFSTSQLSAFVTISKEAKKKNELGVANAFAELADFPDKHLEISGSSLPDTSANSINSALSDLDTLKSNIRNDIEKEVREKAGLSNNPTHGHDKVLETLQNPLMKTLLEFVSFAIDLFNEFNCLFQTEDGLFYRTRQEAEELVRTFASSFMNLSYIRTFSNILELDEKNEPQYLPLRQVYLGMEAHDSMALLSCDPCVKQTELDLVYRAARDFYVEAIAQIKARFKFEDPIFEFTKVLDPKMELGFDVTYEEYADALTDQGLFKISLMGKVPNIDYEMFSQSDVRVRKPDVNFNGRALCQVNSHLVLEVSLENPLSVPLTKPRFSVEGPGMGPAQKIKLDDVIPVNGIAKGVVTLIPRTTGEKAIAGSFWCNELEDVKGMFHIKEFLSFKSQYFAFASGKWTEKTRNS
;
A
#
# COMPACT_ATOMS: atom_id res chain seq x y z
N MET A 1 -5.27 -23.89 -23.70
CA MET A 1 -4.12 -23.46 -22.89
C MET A 1 -3.02 -24.47 -23.10
N GLU A 2 -1.99 -24.09 -23.87
CA GLU A 2 -0.94 -25.02 -24.31
C GLU A 2 0.16 -25.18 -23.24
N ASP A 3 0.55 -24.06 -22.61
CA ASP A 3 1.59 -24.03 -21.58
C ASP A 3 1.24 -24.93 -20.38
N GLU A 4 2.21 -25.76 -19.99
CA GLU A 4 2.04 -26.78 -18.96
C GLU A 4 2.02 -26.16 -17.56
N ASP A 5 2.85 -25.15 -17.30
CA ASP A 5 2.92 -24.52 -15.98
C ASP A 5 1.66 -23.66 -15.71
N CYS A 6 1.12 -23.00 -16.74
CA CYS A 6 -0.20 -22.39 -16.69
C CYS A 6 -1.30 -23.41 -16.41
N ARG A 7 -1.26 -24.62 -17.02
CA ARG A 7 -2.24 -25.68 -16.70
C ARG A 7 -2.10 -26.17 -15.26
N LYS A 8 -0.88 -26.31 -14.75
CA LYS A 8 -0.65 -26.63 -13.33
C LYS A 8 -1.25 -25.56 -12.42
N GLU A 9 -1.03 -24.28 -12.70
CA GLU A 9 -1.56 -23.19 -11.87
C GLU A 9 -3.09 -23.06 -11.98
N TYR A 10 -3.62 -23.00 -13.21
CA TYR A 10 -5.00 -22.57 -13.46
C TYR A 10 -6.02 -23.70 -13.48
N ILE A 11 -5.58 -24.96 -13.39
CA ILE A 11 -6.45 -26.15 -13.29
C ILE A 11 -6.09 -26.97 -12.05
N LEU A 12 -4.81 -27.33 -11.88
CA LEU A 12 -4.40 -28.34 -10.90
C LEU A 12 -4.07 -27.77 -9.52
N SER A 13 -3.73 -26.49 -9.40
CA SER A 13 -3.43 -25.88 -8.11
C SER A 13 -4.71 -25.76 -7.27
N ASP A 14 -4.68 -26.26 -6.05
CA ASP A 14 -5.79 -26.25 -5.09
C ASP A 14 -5.67 -25.18 -4.01
N SER A 15 -4.62 -24.35 -4.10
CA SER A 15 -4.29 -23.24 -3.22
C SER A 15 -4.11 -21.97 -4.04
N GLY A 16 -4.67 -20.85 -3.57
CA GLY A 16 -4.63 -19.57 -4.27
C GLY A 16 -4.33 -18.40 -3.34
N LEU A 17 -4.14 -17.23 -3.97
CA LEU A 17 -4.07 -15.93 -3.31
C LEU A 17 -5.17 -15.04 -3.85
N ILE A 18 -5.74 -14.23 -2.96
CA ILE A 18 -6.68 -13.16 -3.26
C ILE A 18 -6.17 -11.90 -2.56
N TRP A 19 -6.19 -10.77 -3.26
CA TRP A 19 -5.80 -9.49 -2.68
C TRP A 19 -7.03 -8.76 -2.16
N GLN A 20 -6.85 -8.01 -1.08
CA GLN A 20 -7.85 -7.16 -0.42
C GLN A 20 -7.19 -5.86 0.04
N GLY A 21 -7.95 -4.92 0.59
CA GLY A 21 -7.44 -3.68 1.14
C GLY A 21 -7.68 -2.49 0.22
N THR A 22 -6.64 -1.67 -0.01
CA THR A 22 -6.70 -0.52 -0.91
C THR A 22 -5.58 -0.61 -1.93
N SER A 23 -5.66 0.16 -3.02
CA SER A 23 -4.59 0.28 -4.02
C SER A 23 -3.25 0.72 -3.42
N SER A 24 -3.26 1.49 -2.33
CA SER A 24 -2.06 1.91 -1.59
C SER A 24 -1.58 0.92 -0.52
N SER A 25 -2.43 -0.01 -0.07
CA SER A 25 -2.13 -0.93 1.04
C SER A 25 -2.77 -2.30 0.81
N LEU A 26 -2.11 -3.09 -0.05
CA LEU A 26 -2.55 -4.41 -0.46
C LEU A 26 -2.36 -5.42 0.68
N LYS A 27 -3.41 -6.22 0.94
CA LYS A 27 -3.39 -7.36 1.87
C LYS A 27 -3.56 -8.65 1.08
N GLN A 28 -2.61 -9.56 1.17
CA GLN A 28 -2.74 -10.90 0.62
C GLN A 28 -3.55 -11.81 1.55
N MET A 29 -4.38 -12.66 0.97
CA MET A 29 -5.15 -13.67 1.67
C MET A 29 -5.05 -15.01 0.93
N ALA A 30 -4.67 -16.07 1.66
CA ALA A 30 -4.73 -17.43 1.14
C ALA A 30 -6.18 -17.88 0.95
N TRP A 31 -6.47 -18.53 -0.18
CA TRP A 31 -7.76 -19.16 -0.43
C TRP A 31 -7.59 -20.61 -0.84
N ASN A 32 -8.22 -21.52 -0.10
CA ASN A 32 -8.16 -22.95 -0.39
C ASN A 32 -9.29 -23.32 -1.37
N PHE A 33 -8.94 -23.52 -2.64
CA PHE A 33 -9.91 -23.92 -3.67
C PHE A 33 -10.40 -25.35 -3.45
N SER A 34 -9.48 -26.27 -3.14
CA SER A 34 -9.80 -27.63 -2.72
C SER A 34 -10.72 -28.40 -3.68
N GLN A 35 -10.53 -28.24 -5.00
CA GLN A 35 -11.39 -28.82 -6.03
C GLN A 35 -11.40 -30.36 -6.08
N PHE A 36 -10.38 -31.01 -5.49
CA PHE A 36 -10.26 -32.46 -5.44
C PHE A 36 -10.84 -33.10 -4.18
N GLU A 37 -11.33 -32.30 -3.24
CA GLU A 37 -11.95 -32.80 -2.01
C GLU A 37 -13.32 -33.44 -2.29
N GLU A 38 -13.75 -34.30 -1.36
CA GLU A 38 -14.99 -35.06 -1.47
C GLU A 38 -16.20 -34.15 -1.76
N LEU A 39 -17.09 -34.61 -2.66
CA LEU A 39 -18.34 -33.95 -3.06
C LEU A 39 -18.18 -32.64 -3.84
N VAL A 40 -16.98 -32.13 -4.07
CA VAL A 40 -16.78 -30.84 -4.78
C VAL A 40 -17.11 -30.96 -6.26
N LEU A 41 -16.57 -31.99 -6.95
CA LEU A 41 -16.89 -32.25 -8.36
C LEU A 41 -18.39 -32.58 -8.55
N ASP A 42 -18.97 -33.41 -7.67
CA ASP A 42 -20.39 -33.73 -7.71
C ASP A 42 -21.27 -32.49 -7.53
N CYS A 43 -20.84 -31.56 -6.67
CA CYS A 43 -21.50 -30.28 -6.49
C CYS A 43 -21.42 -29.43 -7.76
N ALA A 44 -20.26 -29.33 -8.39
CA ALA A 44 -20.09 -28.60 -9.64
C ALA A 44 -21.03 -29.14 -10.74
N LEU A 45 -21.07 -30.46 -10.92
CA LEU A 45 -21.96 -31.13 -11.88
C LEU A 45 -23.45 -30.92 -11.55
N TYR A 46 -23.81 -30.96 -10.26
CA TYR A 46 -25.17 -30.69 -9.80
C TYR A 46 -25.59 -29.25 -10.11
N VAL A 47 -24.72 -28.27 -9.85
CA VAL A 47 -24.99 -26.84 -10.08
C VAL A 47 -25.26 -26.59 -11.56
N ILE A 48 -24.42 -27.10 -12.48
CA ILE A 48 -24.64 -26.97 -13.93
C ILE A 48 -25.96 -27.61 -14.37
N ASN A 49 -26.29 -28.80 -13.83
CA ASN A 49 -27.42 -29.59 -14.28
C ASN A 49 -28.76 -29.11 -13.71
N LYS A 50 -28.81 -28.76 -12.41
CA LYS A 50 -30.05 -28.52 -11.66
C LYS A 50 -30.32 -27.05 -11.40
N VAL A 51 -29.28 -26.26 -11.11
CA VAL A 51 -29.39 -24.82 -10.83
C VAL A 51 -29.33 -24.06 -12.14
N GLY A 52 -28.20 -24.14 -12.85
CA GLY A 52 -28.03 -23.48 -14.15
C GLY A 52 -28.83 -24.10 -15.31
N ARG A 53 -29.40 -25.30 -15.10
CA ARG A 53 -30.30 -26.01 -16.04
C ARG A 53 -29.75 -26.10 -17.47
N VAL A 54 -28.43 -26.22 -17.63
CA VAL A 54 -27.80 -26.21 -18.96
C VAL A 54 -28.19 -27.49 -19.72
N PRO A 55 -28.82 -27.39 -20.92
CA PRO A 55 -29.20 -28.54 -21.72
C PRO A 55 -27.98 -29.38 -22.11
N VAL A 56 -28.12 -30.71 -22.15
CA VAL A 56 -26.99 -31.64 -22.41
C VAL A 56 -26.20 -31.29 -23.68
N HIS A 57 -26.89 -30.92 -24.77
CA HIS A 57 -26.24 -30.56 -26.04
C HIS A 57 -25.45 -29.24 -25.99
N GLN A 58 -25.73 -28.36 -25.03
CA GLN A 58 -25.01 -27.09 -24.82
C GLN A 58 -23.81 -27.24 -23.87
N ARG A 59 -23.69 -28.37 -23.15
CA ARG A 59 -22.59 -28.57 -22.18
C ARG A 59 -21.21 -28.73 -22.82
N ARG A 60 -21.15 -28.87 -24.15
CA ARG A 60 -19.90 -28.84 -24.92
C ARG A 60 -19.37 -27.41 -25.15
N ASP A 61 -20.19 -26.40 -24.91
CA ASP A 61 -19.87 -24.99 -25.15
C ASP A 61 -19.43 -24.32 -23.84
N PRO A 62 -18.14 -23.97 -23.69
CA PRO A 62 -17.63 -23.34 -22.46
C PRO A 62 -18.29 -21.98 -22.21
N VAL A 63 -18.70 -21.24 -23.24
CA VAL A 63 -19.38 -19.94 -23.09
C VAL A 63 -20.69 -20.10 -22.34
N LYS A 64 -21.49 -21.13 -22.69
CA LYS A 64 -22.75 -21.43 -22.01
C LYS A 64 -22.55 -21.96 -20.61
N ILE A 65 -21.51 -22.77 -20.39
CA ILE A 65 -21.18 -23.30 -19.07
C ILE A 65 -20.78 -22.18 -18.11
N VAL A 66 -19.82 -21.33 -18.48
CA VAL A 66 -19.33 -20.30 -17.53
C VAL A 66 -20.36 -19.22 -17.26
N ARG A 67 -21.22 -18.89 -18.23
CA ARG A 67 -22.34 -17.96 -18.00
C ARG A 67 -23.39 -18.55 -17.05
N ALA A 68 -23.64 -19.86 -17.13
CA ALA A 68 -24.50 -20.54 -16.16
C ALA A 68 -23.85 -20.61 -14.77
N ILE A 69 -22.51 -20.74 -14.69
CA ILE A 69 -21.79 -20.71 -13.41
C ILE A 69 -21.93 -19.34 -12.74
N SER A 70 -21.72 -18.23 -13.47
CA SER A 70 -21.81 -16.89 -12.88
C SER A 70 -23.20 -16.59 -12.32
N ALA A 71 -24.27 -17.10 -12.95
CA ALA A 71 -25.62 -17.06 -12.39
C ALA A 71 -25.82 -17.99 -11.18
N ALA A 72 -25.41 -19.26 -11.30
CA ALA A 72 -25.78 -20.30 -10.36
C ALA A 72 -24.98 -20.28 -9.04
N VAL A 73 -23.86 -19.56 -8.98
CA VAL A 73 -23.07 -19.41 -7.76
C VAL A 73 -23.76 -18.45 -6.77
N ASN A 74 -24.48 -17.44 -7.24
CA ASN A 74 -25.28 -16.56 -6.37
C ASN A 74 -26.72 -17.07 -6.21
N ALA A 75 -27.33 -16.72 -5.08
CA ALA A 75 -28.66 -17.23 -4.72
C ALA A 75 -29.84 -16.38 -5.22
N GLN A 76 -29.59 -15.25 -5.88
CA GLN A 76 -30.56 -14.16 -6.00
C GLN A 76 -31.77 -14.52 -6.87
N ASP A 77 -31.58 -15.29 -7.94
CA ASP A 77 -32.65 -15.68 -8.86
C ASP A 77 -32.97 -17.19 -8.82
N ASP A 78 -31.95 -18.06 -8.71
CA ASP A 78 -32.09 -19.51 -8.91
C ASP A 78 -31.91 -20.37 -7.64
N ASN A 79 -31.88 -19.77 -6.45
CA ASN A 79 -31.46 -20.46 -5.21
C ASN A 79 -30.09 -21.17 -5.36
N GLY A 80 -29.16 -20.48 -6.01
CA GLY A 80 -27.77 -20.89 -6.16
C GLY A 80 -27.00 -20.98 -4.83
N ILE A 81 -25.68 -21.04 -4.94
CA ILE A 81 -24.84 -21.54 -3.84
C ILE A 81 -24.76 -20.59 -2.66
N LEU A 82 -24.57 -19.29 -2.89
CA LEU A 82 -24.21 -18.32 -1.86
C LEU A 82 -25.21 -17.16 -1.79
N VAL A 83 -25.56 -16.79 -0.55
CA VAL A 83 -26.32 -15.56 -0.25
C VAL A 83 -25.34 -14.42 0.03
N GLY A 84 -25.41 -13.35 -0.75
CA GLY A 84 -24.60 -12.14 -0.55
C GLY A 84 -25.06 -11.33 0.65
N ASN A 85 -24.12 -10.77 1.43
CA ASN A 85 -24.45 -9.84 2.52
C ASN A 85 -23.30 -8.85 2.79
N TRP A 86 -23.62 -7.56 2.75
CA TRP A 86 -22.71 -6.42 2.97
C TRP A 86 -23.15 -5.52 4.13
N THR A 87 -24.18 -5.91 4.89
CA THR A 87 -24.79 -5.06 5.92
C THR A 87 -23.95 -4.92 7.20
N GLY A 88 -22.96 -5.80 7.40
CA GLY A 88 -22.22 -5.93 8.66
C GLY A 88 -22.92 -6.81 9.70
N ASP A 89 -24.21 -7.10 9.54
CA ASP A 89 -24.93 -8.06 10.37
C ASP A 89 -25.00 -9.44 9.69
N PHE A 90 -24.33 -10.42 10.29
CA PHE A 90 -24.22 -11.78 9.77
C PHE A 90 -24.97 -12.82 10.62
N VAL A 91 -25.96 -12.40 11.41
CA VAL A 91 -26.79 -13.32 12.20
C VAL A 91 -27.43 -14.40 11.31
N GLY A 92 -27.39 -15.65 11.79
CA GLY A 92 -27.92 -16.81 11.07
C GLY A 92 -27.00 -17.40 9.98
N GLY A 93 -25.80 -16.83 9.80
CA GLY A 93 -24.81 -17.30 8.82
C GLY A 93 -23.38 -17.34 9.37
N THR A 94 -22.44 -17.57 8.47
CA THR A 94 -21.00 -17.33 8.70
C THR A 94 -20.64 -15.97 8.11
N PRO A 95 -19.98 -15.07 8.86
CA PRO A 95 -19.44 -13.83 8.30
C PRO A 95 -18.56 -14.12 7.08
N PRO A 96 -18.63 -13.32 5.99
CA PRO A 96 -17.81 -13.53 4.79
C PRO A 96 -16.32 -13.65 5.06
N THR A 97 -15.80 -12.86 6.01
CA THR A 97 -14.41 -12.89 6.51
C THR A 97 -14.07 -14.18 7.26
N GLY A 98 -15.06 -14.96 7.68
CA GLY A 98 -14.86 -16.25 8.36
C GLY A 98 -14.48 -17.40 7.43
N TRP A 99 -14.57 -17.23 6.11
CA TRP A 99 -14.19 -18.24 5.13
C TRP A 99 -12.73 -18.11 4.73
N ASN A 100 -12.02 -19.24 4.63
CA ASN A 100 -10.67 -19.32 4.03
C ASN A 100 -10.61 -20.29 2.83
N GLY A 101 -11.77 -20.72 2.30
CA GLY A 101 -11.80 -21.71 1.21
C GLY A 101 -13.20 -22.15 0.79
N SER A 102 -13.26 -22.78 -0.38
CA SER A 102 -14.53 -23.12 -1.06
C SER A 102 -15.13 -24.46 -0.60
N MET A 103 -14.30 -25.41 -0.15
CA MET A 103 -14.72 -26.79 0.16
C MET A 103 -15.94 -26.83 1.10
N ARG A 104 -15.87 -26.11 2.23
CA ARG A 104 -16.91 -26.16 3.26
C ARG A 104 -18.22 -25.55 2.78
N ILE A 105 -18.16 -24.53 1.91
CA ILE A 105 -19.33 -23.90 1.30
C ILE A 105 -19.99 -24.91 0.35
N LEU A 106 -19.22 -25.48 -0.58
CA LEU A 106 -19.72 -26.41 -1.59
C LEU A 106 -20.26 -27.70 -0.97
N GLN A 107 -19.56 -28.29 0.00
CA GLN A 107 -20.04 -29.50 0.70
C GLN A 107 -21.33 -29.23 1.47
N LYS A 108 -21.44 -28.07 2.14
CA LYS A 108 -22.67 -27.69 2.85
C LYS A 108 -23.82 -27.55 1.86
N TYR A 109 -23.64 -26.74 0.82
CA TYR A 109 -24.65 -26.55 -0.24
C TYR A 109 -25.05 -27.88 -0.88
N PHE A 110 -24.10 -28.74 -1.21
CA PHE A 110 -24.41 -30.02 -1.84
C PHE A 110 -25.19 -30.97 -0.94
N ARG A 111 -24.96 -30.95 0.37
CA ARG A 111 -25.69 -31.80 1.32
C ARG A 111 -27.09 -31.28 1.61
N THR A 112 -27.26 -29.96 1.77
CA THR A 112 -28.55 -29.36 2.12
C THR A 112 -29.40 -29.01 0.92
N LYS A 113 -28.78 -28.76 -0.24
CA LYS A 113 -29.40 -28.14 -1.43
C LYS A 113 -30.00 -26.76 -1.14
N GLU A 114 -29.51 -26.10 -0.10
CA GLU A 114 -29.96 -24.78 0.34
C GLU A 114 -28.81 -23.77 0.28
N PRO A 115 -29.08 -22.52 -0.14
CA PRO A 115 -28.09 -21.45 -0.20
C PRO A 115 -27.32 -21.25 1.12
N VAL A 116 -26.01 -21.07 1.01
CA VAL A 116 -25.09 -20.88 2.14
C VAL A 116 -24.95 -19.41 2.46
N LYS A 117 -25.18 -19.07 3.73
CA LYS A 117 -25.04 -17.71 4.28
C LYS A 117 -23.69 -17.54 5.00
N PHE A 118 -22.87 -16.52 4.75
CA PHE A 118 -22.96 -15.47 3.72
C PHE A 118 -21.66 -15.38 2.92
N GLY A 119 -21.71 -14.70 1.77
CA GLY A 119 -20.55 -14.41 0.93
C GLY A 119 -20.46 -12.93 0.54
N GLN A 120 -19.25 -12.51 0.19
CA GLN A 120 -18.91 -11.25 -0.47
C GLN A 120 -18.03 -11.56 -1.69
N CYS A 121 -17.62 -10.56 -2.49
CA CYS A 121 -17.04 -10.78 -3.82
C CYS A 121 -15.91 -11.82 -3.87
N TRP A 122 -14.94 -11.78 -2.94
CA TRP A 122 -13.86 -12.76 -2.90
C TRP A 122 -14.32 -14.19 -2.59
N VAL A 123 -15.41 -14.35 -1.82
CA VAL A 123 -16.02 -15.65 -1.51
C VAL A 123 -16.70 -16.21 -2.76
N PHE A 124 -17.44 -15.35 -3.48
CA PHE A 124 -18.04 -15.71 -4.78
C PHE A 124 -16.96 -16.10 -5.79
N ALA A 125 -15.89 -15.31 -5.90
CA ALA A 125 -14.79 -15.59 -6.81
C ALA A 125 -14.04 -16.88 -6.44
N GLY A 126 -13.80 -17.10 -5.14
CA GLY A 126 -13.18 -18.33 -4.63
C GLY A 126 -13.98 -19.59 -4.99
N VAL A 127 -15.30 -19.56 -4.78
CA VAL A 127 -16.20 -20.67 -5.12
C VAL A 127 -16.30 -20.88 -6.64
N THR A 128 -16.37 -19.80 -7.41
CA THR A 128 -16.43 -19.85 -8.87
C THR A 128 -15.17 -20.49 -9.46
N THR A 129 -13.99 -20.08 -9.01
CA THR A 129 -12.72 -20.72 -9.43
C THR A 129 -12.71 -22.21 -9.10
N THR A 130 -13.15 -22.60 -7.89
CA THR A 130 -13.20 -24.02 -7.52
C THR A 130 -14.08 -24.83 -8.48
N ILE A 131 -15.27 -24.32 -8.84
CA ILE A 131 -16.17 -25.01 -9.77
C ILE A 131 -15.56 -25.07 -11.17
N CYS A 132 -15.01 -23.97 -11.69
CA CYS A 132 -14.36 -23.93 -12.99
C CYS A 132 -13.19 -24.94 -13.07
N ARG A 133 -12.29 -24.93 -12.07
CA ARG A 133 -11.16 -25.87 -12.01
C ARG A 133 -11.61 -27.33 -11.89
N ALA A 134 -12.63 -27.61 -11.08
CA ALA A 134 -13.20 -28.95 -10.96
C ALA A 134 -13.76 -29.48 -12.29
N LEU A 135 -14.35 -28.60 -13.11
CA LEU A 135 -14.86 -28.94 -14.44
C LEU A 135 -13.78 -28.96 -15.53
N GLY A 136 -12.52 -28.64 -15.19
CA GLY A 136 -11.40 -28.59 -16.14
C GLY A 136 -11.32 -27.29 -16.96
N ILE A 137 -12.02 -26.24 -16.55
CA ILE A 137 -11.95 -24.91 -17.16
C ILE A 137 -10.81 -24.12 -16.49
N PRO A 138 -9.74 -23.76 -17.23
CA PRO A 138 -8.63 -23.00 -16.64
C PRO A 138 -9.13 -21.66 -16.13
N SER A 139 -8.86 -21.35 -14.86
CA SER A 139 -9.39 -20.15 -14.21
C SER A 139 -8.45 -19.55 -13.17
N ARG A 140 -8.50 -18.22 -13.04
CA ARG A 140 -7.78 -17.43 -12.04
C ARG A 140 -8.70 -16.40 -11.36
N VAL A 141 -8.35 -16.01 -10.14
CA VAL A 141 -9.05 -14.97 -9.38
C VAL A 141 -8.37 -13.64 -9.65
N ILE A 142 -9.16 -12.63 -9.98
CA ILE A 142 -8.70 -11.27 -10.25
C ILE A 142 -9.20 -10.35 -9.15
N THR A 143 -8.32 -9.52 -8.61
CA THR A 143 -8.67 -8.41 -7.71
C THR A 143 -8.46 -7.11 -8.45
N ASN A 144 -9.49 -6.26 -8.52
CA ASN A 144 -9.41 -4.90 -9.03
C ASN A 144 -9.56 -3.92 -7.88
N PHE A 145 -8.61 -3.01 -7.68
CA PHE A 145 -8.73 -1.97 -6.67
C PHE A 145 -9.41 -0.74 -7.25
N ASP A 146 -10.11 0.00 -6.38
CA ASP A 146 -10.89 1.17 -6.78
C ASP A 146 -11.87 0.82 -7.91
N SER A 147 -12.60 -0.29 -7.74
CA SER A 147 -13.50 -0.85 -8.74
C SER A 147 -14.81 -0.07 -8.76
N ALA A 148 -15.14 0.52 -9.90
CA ALA A 148 -16.42 1.19 -10.07
C ALA A 148 -17.60 0.20 -10.06
N HIS A 149 -18.69 0.59 -9.42
CA HIS A 149 -20.01 -0.02 -9.57
C HIS A 149 -20.94 1.02 -10.19
N ASP A 150 -20.97 1.05 -11.53
CA ASP A 150 -21.86 1.90 -12.33
C ASP A 150 -23.24 1.25 -12.41
N THR A 151 -24.23 1.92 -11.83
CA THR A 151 -25.63 1.45 -11.77
C THR A 151 -26.49 1.98 -12.93
N THR A 152 -25.94 2.88 -13.75
CA THR A 152 -26.68 3.58 -14.81
C THR A 152 -26.14 3.35 -16.21
N ALA A 153 -25.12 2.51 -16.37
CA ALA A 153 -24.43 2.24 -17.63
C ALA A 153 -23.96 3.54 -18.32
N SER A 154 -23.53 4.52 -17.53
CA SER A 154 -22.97 5.79 -17.99
C SER A 154 -21.49 5.67 -18.36
N ILE A 155 -20.81 4.62 -17.91
CA ILE A 155 -19.35 4.43 -18.01
C ILE A 155 -18.61 5.51 -17.20
N THR A 156 -19.31 6.09 -16.21
CA THR A 156 -18.83 7.08 -15.26
C THR A 156 -19.33 6.71 -13.86
N VAL A 157 -18.64 7.14 -12.82
CA VAL A 157 -19.14 7.04 -11.43
C VAL A 157 -19.49 8.43 -10.95
N ASP A 158 -20.78 8.72 -10.80
CA ASP A 158 -21.25 10.05 -10.42
C ASP A 158 -21.45 10.20 -8.92
N VAL A 159 -20.74 11.15 -8.30
CA VAL A 159 -20.90 11.52 -6.89
C VAL A 159 -21.57 12.89 -6.80
N PHE A 160 -22.71 12.94 -6.12
CA PHE A 160 -23.49 14.15 -5.88
C PHE A 160 -23.30 14.65 -4.46
N VAL A 161 -22.96 15.94 -4.33
CA VAL A 161 -22.78 16.61 -3.03
C VAL A 161 -23.61 17.87 -2.93
N ASP A 162 -23.98 18.22 -1.70
CA ASP A 162 -24.63 19.49 -1.38
C ASP A 162 -23.62 20.66 -1.33
N GLY A 163 -24.11 21.86 -0.98
CA GLY A 163 -23.28 23.05 -0.85
C GLY A 163 -22.21 22.97 0.24
N GLU A 164 -22.28 22.02 1.17
CA GLU A 164 -21.26 21.80 2.21
C GLU A 164 -20.31 20.64 1.88
N GLY A 165 -20.49 19.99 0.72
CA GLY A 165 -19.73 18.80 0.35
C GLY A 165 -20.23 17.52 1.01
N ASN A 166 -21.43 17.52 1.62
CA ASN A 166 -22.00 16.29 2.15
C ASN A 166 -22.59 15.46 0.99
N PRO A 167 -22.37 14.13 0.95
CA PRO A 167 -22.91 13.28 -0.10
C PRO A 167 -24.44 13.17 0.01
N ILE A 168 -25.13 13.29 -1.14
CA ILE A 168 -26.59 13.16 -1.24
C ILE A 168 -26.93 11.70 -1.53
N LYS A 169 -27.26 10.94 -0.48
CA LYS A 169 -27.41 9.48 -0.52
C LYS A 169 -28.43 9.01 -1.56
N GLU A 170 -29.48 9.78 -1.80
CA GLU A 170 -30.58 9.44 -2.71
C GLU A 170 -30.16 9.52 -4.18
N LEU A 171 -29.14 10.33 -4.50
CA LEU A 171 -28.62 10.54 -5.85
C LEU A 171 -27.36 9.71 -6.14
N CYS A 172 -26.52 9.48 -5.13
CA CYS A 172 -25.31 8.66 -5.22
C CYS A 172 -25.62 7.16 -5.22
N LYS A 173 -26.17 6.65 -6.34
CA LYS A 173 -26.42 5.21 -6.52
C LYS A 173 -25.16 4.45 -6.90
N ASP A 174 -24.25 5.10 -7.63
CA ASP A 174 -22.96 4.52 -7.99
C ASP A 174 -22.02 4.52 -6.79
N SER A 175 -21.11 3.56 -6.75
CA SER A 175 -20.07 3.52 -5.72
C SER A 175 -18.73 3.06 -6.28
N VAL A 176 -17.66 3.41 -5.58
CA VAL A 176 -16.31 2.89 -5.85
C VAL A 176 -15.99 1.93 -4.73
N TRP A 177 -15.87 0.64 -5.07
CA TRP A 177 -15.48 -0.40 -4.14
C TRP A 177 -13.96 -0.36 -4.01
N ASN A 178 -13.45 -0.33 -2.79
CA ASN A 178 -12.01 -0.24 -2.53
C ASN A 178 -11.25 -1.39 -3.20
N PHE A 179 -11.88 -2.56 -3.24
CA PHE A 179 -11.53 -3.63 -4.15
C PHE A 179 -12.78 -4.43 -4.52
N HIS A 180 -12.74 -5.02 -5.71
CA HIS A 180 -13.69 -6.02 -6.15
C HIS A 180 -12.95 -7.23 -6.70
N VAL A 181 -13.55 -8.41 -6.55
CA VAL A 181 -12.91 -9.68 -6.93
C VAL A 181 -13.83 -10.45 -7.86
N TRP A 182 -13.31 -10.81 -9.02
CA TRP A 182 -13.99 -11.63 -10.03
C TRP A 182 -13.08 -12.75 -10.54
N ASN A 183 -13.50 -13.43 -11.60
CA ASN A 183 -12.77 -14.54 -12.19
C ASN A 183 -12.45 -14.28 -13.65
N GLU A 184 -11.32 -14.82 -14.08
CA GLU A 184 -11.06 -15.04 -15.50
C GLU A 184 -11.06 -16.52 -15.81
N VAL A 185 -11.63 -16.87 -16.96
CA VAL A 185 -11.66 -18.21 -17.52
C VAL A 185 -11.04 -18.22 -18.92
N TRP A 186 -10.23 -19.23 -19.22
CA TRP A 186 -9.55 -19.33 -20.51
C TRP A 186 -10.37 -20.11 -21.53
N MET A 187 -10.78 -19.47 -22.62
CA MET A 187 -11.50 -20.14 -23.71
C MET A 187 -11.39 -19.39 -25.04
N GLU A 188 -11.74 -20.07 -26.13
CA GLU A 188 -11.99 -19.42 -27.43
C GLU A 188 -13.35 -18.73 -27.44
N ARG A 189 -13.50 -17.76 -28.33
CA ARG A 189 -14.73 -16.95 -28.51
C ARG A 189 -15.19 -16.89 -29.97
N PRO A 190 -15.53 -18.03 -30.58
CA PRO A 190 -15.94 -18.07 -31.99
C PRO A 190 -17.22 -17.26 -32.25
N ASP A 191 -18.01 -16.98 -31.23
CA ASP A 191 -19.25 -16.20 -31.28
C ASP A 191 -19.04 -14.69 -31.52
N ILE A 192 -17.86 -14.14 -31.23
CA ILE A 192 -17.55 -12.70 -31.38
C ILE A 192 -16.37 -12.39 -32.31
N GLY A 193 -15.93 -13.40 -33.07
CA GLY A 193 -14.88 -13.30 -34.09
C GLY A 193 -13.47 -13.63 -33.60
N ASN A 194 -12.52 -13.65 -34.52
CA ASN A 194 -11.12 -13.98 -34.24
C ASN A 194 -10.43 -12.89 -33.40
N GLY A 195 -9.53 -13.29 -32.50
CA GLY A 195 -8.72 -12.37 -31.70
C GLY A 195 -9.34 -11.95 -30.35
N TYR A 196 -10.50 -12.51 -29.98
CA TYR A 196 -11.17 -12.25 -28.68
C TYR A 196 -11.16 -13.45 -27.72
N GLY A 197 -10.54 -14.57 -28.12
CA GLY A 197 -10.26 -15.69 -27.23
C GLY A 197 -9.19 -15.37 -26.19
N GLY A 198 -8.84 -16.35 -25.35
CA GLY A 198 -7.95 -16.17 -24.21
C GLY A 198 -8.76 -15.96 -22.93
N TRP A 199 -8.31 -15.03 -22.08
CA TRP A 199 -8.99 -14.73 -20.82
C TRP A 199 -10.33 -14.02 -21.01
N GLN A 200 -11.35 -14.53 -20.33
CA GLN A 200 -12.70 -13.95 -20.31
C GLN A 200 -13.12 -13.69 -18.86
N VAL A 201 -13.59 -12.48 -18.58
CA VAL A 201 -14.15 -12.09 -17.29
C VAL A 201 -15.49 -12.76 -17.07
N ILE A 202 -15.66 -13.42 -15.92
CA ILE A 202 -16.96 -13.82 -15.37
C ILE A 202 -17.02 -13.34 -13.92
N ASP A 203 -18.18 -12.86 -13.49
CA ASP A 203 -18.39 -12.42 -12.12
C ASP A 203 -19.70 -13.01 -11.59
N ALA A 204 -19.57 -13.75 -10.50
CA ALA A 204 -20.69 -14.37 -9.80
C ALA A 204 -21.28 -13.49 -8.70
N THR A 205 -20.66 -12.35 -8.39
CA THR A 205 -21.16 -11.40 -7.40
C THR A 205 -22.41 -10.73 -7.95
N PRO A 206 -23.57 -10.79 -7.25
CA PRO A 206 -24.82 -10.23 -7.76
C PRO A 206 -24.81 -8.69 -7.62
N GLN A 207 -24.24 -8.00 -8.62
CA GLN A 207 -24.20 -6.54 -8.69
C GLN A 207 -25.31 -6.03 -9.60
N GLU A 208 -25.20 -6.31 -10.90
CA GLU A 208 -26.16 -5.89 -11.92
C GLU A 208 -26.87 -7.09 -12.54
N ARG A 209 -28.11 -6.84 -12.99
CA ARG A 209 -28.84 -7.80 -13.83
C ARG A 209 -28.34 -7.66 -15.27
N SER A 210 -27.94 -8.76 -15.90
CA SER A 210 -27.49 -8.73 -17.28
C SER A 210 -28.62 -8.35 -18.24
N ALA A 211 -28.31 -7.54 -19.25
CA ALA A 211 -29.28 -7.03 -20.20
C ALA A 211 -29.95 -8.13 -21.08
N ASP A 212 -29.28 -9.26 -21.31
CA ASP A 212 -29.78 -10.31 -22.22
C ASP A 212 -30.89 -11.19 -21.62
N ASN A 213 -30.87 -11.39 -20.30
CA ASN A 213 -31.74 -12.34 -19.61
C ASN A 213 -32.35 -11.78 -18.31
N SER A 214 -31.98 -10.55 -17.91
CA SER A 214 -32.40 -9.90 -16.67
C SER A 214 -32.07 -10.69 -15.39
N MET A 215 -31.05 -11.56 -15.41
CA MET A 215 -30.58 -12.33 -14.26
C MET A 215 -29.31 -11.72 -13.67
N PHE A 216 -29.07 -11.95 -12.38
CA PHE A 216 -27.81 -11.61 -11.74
C PHE A 216 -26.70 -12.56 -12.19
N CYS A 217 -26.08 -12.22 -13.32
CA CYS A 217 -24.92 -12.89 -13.87
C CYS A 217 -24.08 -11.91 -14.68
N CYS A 218 -22.79 -12.19 -14.81
CA CYS A 218 -21.88 -11.35 -15.57
C CYS A 218 -20.87 -12.22 -16.35
N GLY A 219 -20.63 -11.86 -17.61
CA GLY A 219 -19.67 -12.48 -18.51
C GLY A 219 -20.17 -13.77 -19.20
N PRO A 220 -19.37 -14.36 -20.11
CA PRO A 220 -17.96 -14.08 -20.34
C PRO A 220 -17.70 -12.81 -21.19
N ALA A 221 -16.99 -11.84 -20.63
CA ALA A 221 -16.52 -10.64 -21.33
C ALA A 221 -15.05 -10.82 -21.76
N SER A 222 -14.73 -10.59 -23.03
CA SER A 222 -13.35 -10.75 -23.51
C SER A 222 -12.45 -9.63 -22.97
N VAL A 223 -11.39 -9.97 -22.21
CA VAL A 223 -10.43 -8.99 -21.67
C VAL A 223 -9.85 -8.13 -22.80
N THR A 224 -9.57 -8.72 -23.95
CA THR A 224 -9.12 -8.01 -25.16
C THR A 224 -10.15 -6.99 -25.67
N ALA A 225 -11.44 -7.30 -25.61
CA ALA A 225 -12.50 -6.35 -26.01
C ALA A 225 -12.59 -5.20 -25.00
N ILE A 226 -12.47 -5.49 -23.71
CA ILE A 226 -12.47 -4.49 -22.63
C ILE A 226 -11.31 -3.52 -22.81
N ARG A 227 -10.07 -4.01 -22.99
CA ARG A 227 -8.89 -3.15 -23.24
C ARG A 227 -9.05 -2.21 -24.42
N ARG A 228 -9.81 -2.60 -25.44
CA ARG A 228 -10.04 -1.81 -26.66
C ARG A 228 -11.26 -0.86 -26.57
N GLY A 229 -12.01 -0.88 -25.46
CA GLY A 229 -13.27 -0.16 -25.31
C GLY A 229 -14.37 -0.67 -26.25
N GLU A 230 -14.34 -1.95 -26.64
CA GLU A 230 -15.32 -2.58 -27.55
C GLU A 230 -16.47 -3.24 -26.75
N VAL A 231 -17.13 -2.42 -25.94
CA VAL A 231 -18.07 -2.85 -24.87
C VAL A 231 -19.35 -3.53 -25.34
N LEU A 232 -19.74 -3.34 -26.62
CA LEU A 232 -20.93 -3.96 -27.19
C LEU A 232 -20.76 -5.44 -27.54
N LYS A 233 -19.52 -5.97 -27.46
CA LYS A 233 -19.30 -7.41 -27.67
C LYS A 233 -19.85 -8.18 -26.48
N PRO A 234 -20.69 -9.21 -26.69
CA PRO A 234 -21.19 -10.02 -25.61
C PRO A 234 -20.05 -10.63 -24.77
N TYR A 235 -20.17 -10.73 -23.46
CA TYR A 235 -21.32 -10.37 -22.62
C TYR A 235 -20.92 -9.27 -21.64
N ASP A 236 -21.87 -8.41 -21.26
CA ASP A 236 -21.72 -7.45 -20.15
C ASP A 236 -20.51 -6.50 -20.23
N GLY A 237 -20.06 -6.21 -21.46
CA GLY A 237 -18.83 -5.45 -21.68
C GLY A 237 -18.87 -4.02 -21.16
N GLU A 238 -20.04 -3.38 -21.13
CA GLU A 238 -20.21 -2.02 -20.58
C GLU A 238 -19.93 -2.00 -19.08
N PHE A 239 -20.54 -2.92 -18.34
CA PHE A 239 -20.35 -3.05 -16.89
C PHE A 239 -18.90 -3.41 -16.56
N VAL A 240 -18.32 -4.41 -17.25
CA VAL A 240 -16.93 -4.83 -17.02
C VAL A 240 -15.93 -3.72 -17.38
N PHE A 241 -16.21 -2.94 -18.42
CA PHE A 241 -15.37 -1.80 -18.78
C PHE A 241 -15.45 -0.71 -17.73
N ALA A 242 -16.65 -0.37 -17.27
CA ALA A 242 -16.85 0.63 -16.21
C ALA A 242 -16.08 0.27 -14.94
N MET A 243 -16.14 -1.00 -14.49
CA MET A 243 -15.41 -1.47 -13.30
C MET A 243 -13.91 -1.12 -13.30
N ALA A 244 -13.28 -1.09 -14.48
CA ALA A 244 -11.83 -0.88 -14.63
C ALA A 244 -11.44 0.48 -15.25
N ASN A 245 -12.36 1.20 -15.91
CA ASN A 245 -12.01 2.38 -16.73
C ASN A 245 -12.96 3.58 -16.54
N ALA A 246 -13.96 3.51 -15.66
CA ALA A 246 -14.87 4.63 -15.48
C ALA A 246 -14.14 5.87 -14.95
N ASP A 247 -14.49 7.06 -15.45
CA ASP A 247 -14.05 8.31 -14.84
C ASP A 247 -14.96 8.60 -13.61
N GLN A 248 -14.36 8.99 -12.48
CA GLN A 248 -15.14 9.43 -11.30
C GLN A 248 -15.44 10.92 -11.42
N VAL A 249 -16.71 11.30 -11.23
CA VAL A 249 -17.21 12.65 -11.48
C VAL A 249 -17.85 13.22 -10.23
N PHE A 250 -17.53 14.46 -9.90
CA PHE A 250 -18.10 15.14 -8.73
C PHE A 250 -19.04 16.26 -9.16
N TRP A 251 -20.28 16.21 -8.68
CA TRP A 251 -21.36 17.14 -9.04
C TRP A 251 -21.90 17.86 -7.81
N ARG A 252 -22.03 19.18 -7.88
CA ARG A 252 -22.87 19.94 -6.95
C ARG A 252 -24.32 19.85 -7.42
N TYR A 253 -25.18 19.42 -6.51
CA TYR A 253 -26.63 19.40 -6.72
C TYR A 253 -27.33 20.35 -5.76
N ASN A 254 -28.32 21.07 -6.27
CA ASN A 254 -29.19 21.95 -5.49
C ASN A 254 -30.60 21.84 -6.08
N GLU A 255 -31.61 21.53 -5.26
CA GLU A 255 -32.99 21.33 -5.73
C GLU A 255 -33.57 22.56 -6.45
N ASN A 256 -33.03 23.74 -6.12
CA ASN A 256 -33.44 25.03 -6.70
C ASN A 256 -32.71 25.38 -8.01
N ASP A 257 -31.60 24.68 -8.34
CA ASP A 257 -30.85 24.92 -9.57
C ASP A 257 -31.36 24.02 -10.69
N THR A 258 -31.59 24.60 -11.87
CA THR A 258 -31.99 23.83 -13.07
C THR A 258 -30.83 23.08 -13.74
N LYS A 259 -29.58 23.29 -13.29
CA LYS A 259 -28.37 22.69 -13.87
C LYS A 259 -27.40 22.26 -12.77
N MET A 260 -26.81 21.07 -12.91
CA MET A 260 -25.75 20.55 -12.04
C MET A 260 -24.42 21.26 -12.34
N LYS A 261 -23.64 21.60 -11.32
CA LYS A 261 -22.29 22.19 -11.46
C LYS A 261 -21.24 21.10 -11.28
N LEU A 262 -20.32 20.96 -12.23
CA LEU A 262 -19.18 20.05 -12.13
C LEU A 262 -18.16 20.61 -11.12
N LEU A 263 -17.78 19.82 -10.13
CA LEU A 263 -16.82 20.18 -9.06
C LEU A 263 -15.44 19.57 -9.29
N GLY A 264 -15.33 18.49 -10.06
CA GLY A 264 -14.09 17.79 -10.29
C GLY A 264 -14.28 16.48 -11.05
N GLN A 265 -13.17 15.90 -11.47
CA GLN A 265 -13.12 14.57 -12.06
C GLN A 265 -11.78 13.91 -11.73
N ASP A 266 -11.81 12.60 -11.49
CA ASP A 266 -10.63 11.75 -11.37
C ASP A 266 -10.64 10.74 -12.52
N ILE A 267 -9.65 10.82 -13.40
CA ILE A 267 -9.58 10.01 -14.63
C ILE A 267 -8.71 8.75 -14.48
N ASP A 268 -7.94 8.68 -13.41
CA ASP A 268 -6.92 7.68 -13.11
C ASP A 268 -7.20 6.96 -11.78
N LYS A 269 -8.33 7.24 -11.15
CA LYS A 269 -8.68 6.62 -9.87
C LYS A 269 -9.21 5.19 -10.00
N ILE A 270 -10.02 4.92 -11.02
CA ILE A 270 -10.69 3.62 -11.15
C ILE A 270 -9.76 2.58 -11.78
N GLY A 271 -9.84 1.36 -11.28
CA GLY A 271 -9.22 0.21 -11.93
C GLY A 271 -7.72 0.08 -11.64
N GLN A 272 -7.32 0.21 -10.38
CA GLN A 272 -5.92 0.22 -9.98
C GLN A 272 -5.41 -1.16 -9.57
N ASN A 273 -4.11 -1.41 -9.79
CA ASN A 273 -3.39 -2.61 -9.35
C ASN A 273 -4.17 -3.92 -9.61
N ILE A 274 -4.73 -4.11 -10.81
CA ILE A 274 -5.49 -5.32 -11.14
C ILE A 274 -4.56 -6.53 -11.01
N SER A 275 -4.86 -7.39 -10.05
CA SER A 275 -3.91 -8.37 -9.51
C SER A 275 -4.43 -9.80 -9.59
N THR A 276 -3.52 -10.72 -9.90
CA THR A 276 -3.74 -12.18 -9.82
C THR A 276 -2.51 -12.85 -9.22
N LYS A 277 -2.65 -14.11 -8.82
CA LYS A 277 -1.51 -14.95 -8.43
C LYS A 277 -0.64 -15.27 -9.63
N GLU A 278 0.67 -15.12 -9.46
CA GLU A 278 1.66 -15.52 -10.44
C GLU A 278 1.74 -17.05 -10.59
N VAL A 279 2.03 -17.51 -11.80
CA VAL A 279 2.16 -18.93 -12.12
C VAL A 279 3.28 -19.57 -11.30
N GLY A 280 2.93 -20.56 -10.47
CA GLY A 280 3.91 -21.33 -9.69
C GLY A 280 4.60 -20.54 -8.57
N ARG A 281 4.13 -19.33 -8.25
CA ARG A 281 4.65 -18.53 -7.13
C ARG A 281 3.52 -17.97 -6.29
N PHE A 282 3.75 -17.83 -4.99
CA PHE A 282 2.86 -17.13 -4.06
C PHE A 282 3.17 -15.63 -4.04
N GLU A 283 3.26 -15.05 -5.25
CA GLU A 283 3.57 -13.65 -5.49
C GLU A 283 2.45 -13.00 -6.32
N ARG A 284 2.40 -11.66 -6.27
CA ARG A 284 1.43 -10.86 -7.01
C ARG A 284 1.91 -10.65 -8.43
N LEU A 285 1.06 -10.98 -9.40
CA LEU A 285 1.21 -10.56 -10.78
C LEU A 285 0.24 -9.41 -11.05
N ASP A 286 0.79 -8.27 -11.47
CA ASP A 286 0.01 -7.14 -11.95
C ASP A 286 -0.40 -7.34 -13.42
N ILE A 287 -1.69 -7.28 -13.69
CA ILE A 287 -2.29 -7.43 -15.02
C ILE A 287 -3.14 -6.21 -15.40
N THR A 288 -2.91 -5.05 -14.78
CA THR A 288 -3.66 -3.81 -15.09
C THR A 288 -3.60 -3.49 -16.58
N GLN A 289 -2.42 -3.67 -17.17
CA GLN A 289 -2.19 -3.48 -18.61
C GLN A 289 -2.85 -4.55 -19.49
N GLU A 290 -3.45 -5.61 -18.96
CA GLU A 290 -4.31 -6.49 -19.76
C GLU A 290 -5.71 -5.88 -19.95
N TYR A 291 -6.17 -5.04 -19.01
CA TYR A 291 -7.52 -4.45 -18.99
C TYR A 291 -7.60 -3.04 -19.55
N LYS A 292 -6.54 -2.23 -19.39
CA LYS A 292 -6.51 -0.84 -19.85
C LYS A 292 -5.08 -0.40 -20.19
N PRO A 293 -4.87 0.49 -21.18
CA PRO A 293 -3.56 1.11 -21.39
C PRO A 293 -3.24 2.08 -20.24
N ASP A 294 -2.02 2.62 -20.21
CA ASP A 294 -1.60 3.55 -19.15
C ASP A 294 -2.58 4.73 -18.99
N ASP A 295 -2.94 5.02 -17.75
CA ASP A 295 -3.88 6.09 -17.40
C ASP A 295 -3.40 7.44 -17.97
N GLY A 296 -4.31 8.15 -18.64
CA GLY A 296 -4.01 9.44 -19.28
C GLY A 296 -3.30 9.33 -20.64
N SER A 297 -2.93 8.12 -21.08
CA SER A 297 -2.35 7.92 -22.41
C SER A 297 -3.37 8.17 -23.53
N VAL A 298 -2.88 8.51 -24.73
CA VAL A 298 -3.73 8.73 -25.91
C VAL A 298 -4.52 7.46 -26.28
N GLU A 299 -3.94 6.28 -26.05
CA GLU A 299 -4.62 5.00 -26.33
C GLU A 299 -5.77 4.76 -25.35
N GLU A 300 -5.51 4.97 -24.06
CA GLU A 300 -6.49 4.81 -22.99
C GLU A 300 -7.66 5.78 -23.17
N ARG A 301 -7.40 7.08 -23.37
CA ARG A 301 -8.45 8.07 -23.65
C ARG A 301 -9.25 7.77 -24.93
N LYS A 302 -8.65 7.14 -25.94
CA LYS A 302 -9.38 6.67 -27.14
C LYS A 302 -10.29 5.48 -26.84
N ALA A 303 -9.89 4.58 -25.95
CA ALA A 303 -10.71 3.45 -25.50
C ALA A 303 -11.92 3.94 -24.69
N VAL A 304 -11.69 4.83 -23.71
CA VAL A 304 -12.77 5.46 -22.92
C VAL A 304 -13.72 6.23 -23.83
N ALA A 305 -13.21 7.06 -24.75
CA ALA A 305 -14.05 7.77 -25.71
C ALA A 305 -14.85 6.83 -26.63
N ARG A 306 -14.33 5.62 -26.93
CA ARG A 306 -15.07 4.62 -27.72
C ARG A 306 -16.23 4.04 -26.93
N ALA A 307 -16.00 3.72 -25.66
CA ALA A 307 -17.02 3.20 -24.75
C ALA A 307 -18.09 4.27 -24.46
N LEU A 308 -17.69 5.51 -24.14
CA LEU A 308 -18.63 6.62 -23.89
C LEU A 308 -19.53 6.94 -25.09
N ARG A 309 -19.07 6.72 -26.33
CA ARG A 309 -19.92 6.90 -27.52
C ARG A 309 -21.07 5.90 -27.61
N THR A 310 -20.97 4.76 -26.93
CA THR A 310 -22.05 3.75 -26.91
C THR A 310 -22.98 3.94 -25.71
N ALA A 311 -22.54 4.63 -24.66
CA ALA A 311 -23.36 4.96 -23.51
C ALA A 311 -24.56 5.83 -23.92
N THR A 312 -25.76 5.43 -23.48
CA THR A 312 -27.02 6.11 -23.83
C THR A 312 -27.39 7.23 -22.85
N ASN A 313 -26.64 7.38 -21.76
CA ASN A 313 -26.91 8.32 -20.68
C ASN A 313 -26.42 9.75 -21.02
N ASP A 314 -27.27 10.76 -20.87
CA ASP A 314 -26.94 12.16 -21.18
C ASP A 314 -25.78 12.71 -20.33
N LYS A 315 -25.51 12.12 -19.16
CA LYS A 315 -24.39 12.50 -18.29
C LYS A 315 -23.02 12.24 -18.92
N SER A 316 -22.90 11.22 -19.78
CA SER A 316 -21.65 10.88 -20.47
C SER A 316 -21.18 11.97 -21.45
N ARG A 317 -22.08 12.89 -21.83
CA ARG A 317 -21.83 13.98 -22.80
C ARG A 317 -21.33 15.28 -22.18
N TYR A 318 -21.28 15.40 -20.85
CA TYR A 318 -20.89 16.64 -20.17
C TYR A 318 -19.38 16.84 -19.99
N TYR A 319 -18.57 15.89 -20.43
CA TYR A 319 -17.12 15.94 -20.34
C TYR A 319 -16.50 16.72 -21.49
N TYR A 320 -16.17 18.01 -21.30
CA TYR A 320 -15.03 18.71 -21.98
C TYR A 320 -14.83 20.18 -21.56
N ASN A 321 -15.52 20.71 -20.55
CA ASN A 321 -15.28 22.08 -20.06
C ASN A 321 -14.61 22.08 -18.69
N LYS A 322 -13.29 21.91 -18.67
CA LYS A 322 -12.47 22.20 -17.49
C LYS A 322 -12.12 23.68 -17.52
N ALA A 323 -12.74 24.46 -16.62
CA ALA A 323 -12.19 25.78 -16.30
C ALA A 323 -11.00 25.54 -15.37
N PHE A 324 -9.80 25.91 -15.82
CA PHE A 324 -8.61 25.89 -14.98
C PHE A 324 -8.71 27.07 -14.03
N TYR A 325 -8.70 26.80 -12.73
CA TYR A 325 -8.62 27.83 -11.70
C TYR A 325 -7.28 27.71 -10.96
N ASP A 326 -6.78 28.85 -10.50
CA ASP A 326 -5.42 28.96 -9.99
C ASP A 326 -5.26 28.41 -8.56
N VAL A 327 -6.34 28.10 -7.84
CA VAL A 327 -6.26 27.52 -6.49
C VAL A 327 -6.54 26.02 -6.54
N ASN A 328 -5.61 25.19 -6.06
CA ASN A 328 -5.76 23.74 -5.99
C ASN A 328 -5.78 23.28 -4.53
N PHE A 329 -6.70 22.38 -4.19
CA PHE A 329 -6.75 21.71 -2.89
C PHE A 329 -6.46 20.22 -3.09
N GLU A 330 -5.57 19.65 -2.28
CA GLU A 330 -5.15 18.26 -2.43
C GLU A 330 -5.14 17.58 -1.07
N ILE A 331 -5.85 16.46 -0.94
CA ILE A 331 -5.82 15.66 0.29
C ILE A 331 -4.42 15.04 0.42
N SER A 332 -3.74 15.25 1.54
CA SER A 332 -2.44 14.66 1.79
C SER A 332 -2.56 13.14 1.87
N ARG A 333 -1.61 12.43 1.26
CA ARG A 333 -1.57 10.97 1.25
C ARG A 333 -1.38 10.42 2.67
N ILE A 334 -2.22 9.46 3.07
CA ILE A 334 -2.12 8.75 4.34
C ILE A 334 -1.83 7.28 4.07
N ASP A 335 -0.60 6.85 4.35
CA ASP A 335 -0.20 5.46 4.17
C ASP A 335 -0.01 4.73 5.51
N ASN A 336 -0.29 3.43 5.51
CA ASN A 336 0.17 2.46 6.52
C ASN A 336 -0.20 2.73 7.99
N VAL A 337 -1.41 3.21 8.26
CA VAL A 337 -1.88 3.38 9.65
C VAL A 337 -2.34 2.04 10.23
N VAL A 338 -1.80 1.64 11.38
CA VAL A 338 -2.20 0.42 12.09
C VAL A 338 -3.32 0.71 13.08
N ILE A 339 -4.26 -0.22 13.24
CA ILE A 339 -5.34 -0.11 14.22
C ILE A 339 -4.81 0.17 15.63
N GLY A 340 -5.47 1.07 16.36
CA GLY A 340 -5.04 1.52 17.69
C GLY A 340 -4.14 2.76 17.67
N LYS A 341 -3.67 3.21 16.50
CA LYS A 341 -2.89 4.45 16.35
C LYS A 341 -3.79 5.63 15.90
N PRO A 342 -3.44 6.88 16.23
CA PRO A 342 -4.18 8.04 15.75
C PRO A 342 -4.04 8.20 14.23
N LEU A 343 -5.09 8.73 13.59
CA LEU A 343 -5.13 9.09 12.17
C LEU A 343 -4.92 10.60 12.02
N ARG A 344 -3.92 11.01 11.24
CA ARG A 344 -3.67 12.42 10.92
C ARG A 344 -4.20 12.71 9.51
N VAL A 345 -5.30 13.47 9.43
CA VAL A 345 -6.00 13.76 8.17
C VAL A 345 -5.69 15.19 7.75
N LEU A 346 -4.92 15.34 6.69
CA LEU A 346 -4.41 16.63 6.22
C LEU A 346 -4.80 16.89 4.76
N PHE A 347 -4.84 18.15 4.38
CA PHE A 347 -4.88 18.60 3.00
C PHE A 347 -3.95 19.79 2.81
N THR A 348 -3.43 19.92 1.59
CA THR A 348 -2.63 21.06 1.16
C THR A 348 -3.44 21.94 0.24
N VAL A 349 -3.17 23.25 0.30
CA VAL A 349 -3.75 24.21 -0.64
C VAL A 349 -2.64 25.02 -1.26
N VAL A 350 -2.70 25.16 -2.58
CA VAL A 350 -1.74 25.91 -3.39
C VAL A 350 -2.49 26.98 -4.17
N ASN A 351 -2.12 28.24 -3.98
CA ASN A 351 -2.55 29.34 -4.83
C ASN A 351 -1.51 29.58 -5.92
N LYS A 352 -1.79 29.11 -7.14
CA LYS A 352 -0.96 29.30 -8.34
C LYS A 352 -1.11 30.70 -8.94
N HIS A 353 -1.96 31.56 -8.39
CA HIS A 353 -2.09 32.93 -8.86
C HIS A 353 -0.83 33.73 -8.51
N GLU A 354 -0.24 34.41 -9.49
CA GLU A 354 1.08 35.06 -9.36
C GLU A 354 1.07 36.29 -8.43
N THR A 355 -0.06 37.00 -8.35
CA THR A 355 -0.12 38.33 -7.70
C THR A 355 -1.23 38.55 -6.65
N ASN A 356 -2.30 37.75 -6.63
CA ASN A 356 -3.44 37.96 -5.73
C ASN A 356 -3.53 36.89 -4.65
N SER A 357 -3.75 37.33 -3.41
CA SER A 357 -4.13 36.43 -2.33
C SER A 357 -5.57 35.97 -2.53
N SER A 358 -5.85 34.73 -2.16
CA SER A 358 -7.18 34.13 -2.26
C SER A 358 -7.69 33.75 -0.89
N ASP A 359 -8.88 34.23 -0.54
CA ASP A 359 -9.59 33.73 0.64
C ASP A 359 -10.19 32.37 0.31
N ILE A 360 -9.85 31.38 1.13
CA ILE A 360 -10.32 30.01 0.98
C ILE A 360 -11.23 29.63 2.15
N VAL A 361 -12.21 28.79 1.84
CA VAL A 361 -12.97 28.03 2.83
C VAL A 361 -12.89 26.57 2.44
N ALA A 362 -12.38 25.72 3.33
CA ALA A 362 -12.23 24.30 3.09
C ALA A 362 -12.92 23.49 4.19
N THR A 363 -13.80 22.57 3.81
CA THR A 363 -14.46 21.65 4.74
C THR A 363 -13.90 20.24 4.54
N LEU A 364 -13.25 19.71 5.57
CA LEU A 364 -12.65 18.38 5.59
C LEU A 364 -13.52 17.46 6.45
N SER A 365 -13.92 16.30 5.90
CA SER A 365 -14.77 15.33 6.58
C SER A 365 -14.18 13.93 6.51
N LEU A 366 -14.22 13.20 7.62
CA LEU A 366 -13.83 11.79 7.72
C LEU A 366 -15.06 10.94 8.04
N TYR A 367 -15.39 10.02 7.14
CA TYR A 367 -16.46 9.04 7.30
C TYR A 367 -15.89 7.63 7.43
N SER A 368 -16.46 6.80 8.28
CA SER A 368 -16.26 5.35 8.15
C SER A 368 -17.10 4.81 7.00
N VAL A 369 -16.57 3.84 6.26
CA VAL A 369 -17.21 3.28 5.06
C VAL A 369 -17.19 1.76 5.06
N LEU A 370 -18.18 1.15 4.43
CA LEU A 370 -18.08 -0.24 4.01
C LEU A 370 -17.08 -0.36 2.87
N TYR A 371 -16.52 -1.55 2.63
CA TYR A 371 -15.54 -1.71 1.54
C TYR A 371 -16.11 -1.50 0.13
N THR A 372 -17.45 -1.49 0.01
CA THR A 372 -18.19 -1.09 -1.19
C THR A 372 -18.19 0.42 -1.45
N GLY A 373 -17.54 1.21 -0.57
CA GLY A 373 -17.42 2.66 -0.66
C GLY A 373 -18.59 3.44 -0.02
N ILE A 374 -19.61 2.75 0.47
CA ILE A 374 -20.82 3.37 1.03
C ILE A 374 -20.51 4.01 2.40
N PRO A 375 -20.74 5.33 2.59
CA PRO A 375 -20.57 5.99 3.87
C PRO A 375 -21.52 5.47 4.95
N SER A 376 -20.95 5.06 6.08
CA SER A 376 -21.66 4.53 7.25
C SER A 376 -21.88 5.62 8.31
N ARG A 377 -20.80 6.15 8.90
CA ARG A 377 -20.86 7.11 10.02
C ARG A 377 -19.86 8.25 9.83
N LEU A 378 -20.28 9.49 10.12
CA LEU A 378 -19.35 10.63 10.22
C LEU A 378 -18.54 10.50 11.51
N VAL A 379 -17.21 10.49 11.39
CA VAL A 379 -16.27 10.41 12.51
C VAL A 379 -15.89 11.81 12.98
N LYS A 380 -15.44 12.67 12.04
CA LYS A 380 -15.02 14.04 12.33
C LYS A 380 -15.20 14.94 11.11
N LYS A 381 -15.61 16.19 11.33
CA LYS A 381 -15.77 17.23 10.30
C LYS A 381 -15.26 18.55 10.86
N GLU A 382 -14.47 19.25 10.07
CA GLU A 382 -13.94 20.56 10.43
C GLU A 382 -13.93 21.49 9.22
N THR A 383 -14.09 22.80 9.46
CA THR A 383 -14.04 23.82 8.42
C THR A 383 -12.94 24.82 8.72
N PHE A 384 -12.09 25.04 7.74
CA PHE A 384 -10.93 25.92 7.79
C PHE A 384 -11.21 27.15 6.94
N SER A 385 -10.85 28.33 7.43
CA SER A 385 -10.98 29.60 6.71
C SER A 385 -9.68 30.37 6.83
N HIS A 386 -9.02 30.59 5.69
CA HIS A 386 -7.69 31.18 5.63
C HIS A 386 -7.51 32.01 4.37
N THR A 387 -6.64 33.01 4.44
CA THR A 387 -6.17 33.75 3.26
C THR A 387 -4.84 33.16 2.81
N ILE A 388 -4.77 32.69 1.57
CA ILE A 388 -3.55 32.14 0.98
C ILE A 388 -2.91 33.18 0.08
N ASN A 389 -1.66 33.50 0.38
CA ASN A 389 -0.88 34.44 -0.41
C ASN A 389 -0.59 33.90 -1.82
N PRO A 390 -0.43 34.78 -2.82
CA PRO A 390 -0.02 34.37 -4.16
C PRO A 390 1.36 33.72 -4.13
N PHE A 391 1.63 32.84 -5.09
CA PHE A 391 2.99 32.42 -5.40
C PHE A 391 3.73 33.57 -6.09
N SER A 392 4.14 34.58 -5.32
CA SER A 392 4.73 35.79 -5.90
C SER A 392 6.25 35.69 -6.00
N THR A 393 6.77 35.84 -7.22
CA THR A 393 8.15 36.22 -7.53
C THR A 393 8.57 37.53 -6.83
N SER A 394 7.59 38.32 -6.36
CA SER A 394 7.78 39.55 -5.59
C SER A 394 8.36 39.28 -4.19
N GLN A 395 8.01 38.19 -3.52
CA GLN A 395 8.59 37.82 -2.22
C GLN A 395 10.06 37.42 -2.34
N LEU A 396 10.44 36.79 -3.45
CA LEU A 396 11.85 36.58 -3.85
C LEU A 396 12.59 37.92 -4.03
N SER A 397 11.97 38.95 -4.61
CA SER A 397 12.61 40.27 -4.76
C SER A 397 12.78 41.03 -3.44
N ALA A 398 11.84 40.87 -2.49
CA ALA A 398 11.97 41.38 -1.12
C ALA A 398 13.05 40.62 -0.35
N PHE A 399 13.13 39.30 -0.49
CA PHE A 399 14.19 38.45 0.03
C PHE A 399 15.56 38.90 -0.51
N VAL A 400 15.71 39.08 -1.82
CA VAL A 400 16.94 39.59 -2.46
C VAL A 400 17.33 40.98 -1.91
N THR A 401 16.36 41.83 -1.60
CA THR A 401 16.62 43.17 -1.03
C THR A 401 17.10 43.09 0.42
N ILE A 402 16.46 42.26 1.25
CA ILE A 402 16.85 41.99 2.64
C ILE A 402 18.23 41.31 2.71
N SER A 403 18.50 40.36 1.82
CA SER A 403 19.81 39.70 1.69
C SER A 403 20.91 40.68 1.23
N LYS A 404 20.59 41.63 0.33
CA LYS A 404 21.50 42.71 -0.07
C LYS A 404 21.80 43.70 1.07
N GLU A 405 20.84 43.96 1.96
CA GLU A 405 21.03 44.81 3.14
C GLU A 405 21.79 44.10 4.28
N ALA A 406 21.57 42.80 4.48
CA ALA A 406 22.36 41.98 5.40
C ALA A 406 23.84 41.90 4.95
N LYS A 407 24.09 41.83 3.64
CA LYS A 407 25.43 41.87 3.02
C LYS A 407 26.17 43.20 3.31
N LYS A 408 25.46 44.32 3.44
CA LYS A 408 26.05 45.61 3.85
C LYS A 408 26.46 45.67 5.33
N LYS A 409 25.91 44.79 6.18
CA LYS A 409 26.18 44.77 7.63
C LYS A 409 27.26 43.77 8.08
N ASN A 410 27.84 43.02 7.14
CA ASN A 410 28.99 42.13 7.36
C ASN A 410 28.77 41.03 8.44
N GLU A 411 27.54 40.56 8.58
CA GLU A 411 27.19 39.41 9.44
C GLU A 411 27.47 38.10 8.66
N LEU A 412 28.69 37.59 8.81
CA LEU A 412 29.22 36.49 8.00
C LEU A 412 28.73 35.10 8.45
N GLY A 413 28.33 34.29 7.47
CA GLY A 413 28.19 32.84 7.58
C GLY A 413 27.31 32.26 6.47
N VAL A 414 26.15 32.86 6.23
CA VAL A 414 25.12 32.30 5.34
C VAL A 414 24.95 33.15 4.06
N ALA A 415 25.21 34.46 4.13
CA ALA A 415 24.97 35.41 3.03
C ALA A 415 25.75 35.14 1.72
N ASN A 416 26.87 34.41 1.75
CA ASN A 416 27.62 34.10 0.52
C ASN A 416 27.00 32.96 -0.31
N ALA A 417 26.32 31.99 0.32
CA ALA A 417 25.62 30.93 -0.42
C ALA A 417 24.32 31.43 -1.07
N PHE A 418 23.71 32.50 -0.52
CA PHE A 418 22.42 33.02 -0.97
C PHE A 418 22.51 34.24 -1.91
N ALA A 419 23.69 34.85 -2.07
CA ALA A 419 23.86 36.01 -2.96
C ALA A 419 23.95 35.65 -4.46
N GLU A 420 24.23 34.39 -4.81
CA GLU A 420 24.38 33.95 -6.21
C GLU A 420 23.09 33.42 -6.84
N LEU A 421 22.07 33.08 -6.04
CA LEU A 421 20.72 32.76 -6.52
C LEU A 421 19.97 34.00 -7.05
N ALA A 422 20.50 35.21 -6.82
CA ALA A 422 19.87 36.48 -7.15
C ALA A 422 20.23 37.05 -8.54
N ASP A 423 20.98 36.30 -9.37
CA ASP A 423 21.49 36.74 -10.69
C ASP A 423 20.77 36.06 -11.88
N PHE A 424 19.45 35.84 -11.76
CA PHE A 424 18.59 35.51 -12.91
C PHE A 424 18.10 36.80 -13.59
N PRO A 425 18.43 37.04 -14.88
CA PRO A 425 17.84 38.16 -15.60
C PRO A 425 16.48 37.77 -16.18
N ASP A 426 15.49 38.62 -15.93
CA ASP A 426 14.24 38.74 -16.69
C ASP A 426 14.53 38.78 -18.21
N LYS A 427 14.01 37.81 -18.98
CA LYS A 427 13.57 37.98 -20.38
C LYS A 427 12.87 36.75 -20.96
N HIS A 428 11.68 36.97 -21.52
CA HIS A 428 10.90 36.02 -22.31
C HIS A 428 11.62 35.49 -23.59
N LEU A 429 11.15 34.32 -24.05
CA LEU A 429 11.12 33.76 -25.42
C LEU A 429 12.22 32.79 -25.91
N GLU A 430 11.71 31.61 -26.32
CA GLU A 430 12.09 30.72 -27.44
C GLU A 430 13.30 29.75 -27.38
N ILE A 431 13.04 28.64 -28.07
CA ILE A 431 13.72 27.35 -28.23
C ILE A 431 15.20 27.44 -28.62
N SER A 432 16.07 26.68 -27.96
CA SER A 432 17.05 25.71 -28.51
C SER A 432 18.22 25.53 -27.54
N GLY A 433 18.84 24.34 -27.57
CA GLY A 433 19.65 23.83 -26.47
C GLY A 433 21.00 24.51 -26.21
N SER A 434 21.68 23.92 -25.23
CA SER A 434 23.10 24.06 -24.80
C SER A 434 23.36 24.79 -23.47
N SER A 435 23.96 24.02 -22.55
CA SER A 435 24.83 24.38 -21.40
C SER A 435 24.33 25.37 -20.35
N LEU A 436 24.16 24.85 -19.12
CA LEU A 436 24.22 25.62 -17.86
C LEU A 436 25.53 26.44 -17.78
N PRO A 437 25.54 27.68 -17.26
CA PRO A 437 26.75 28.49 -17.12
C PRO A 437 27.66 28.01 -15.98
N ASP A 438 28.98 28.04 -16.21
CA ASP A 438 30.09 27.57 -15.36
C ASP A 438 30.21 28.18 -13.94
N THR A 439 29.27 28.98 -13.46
CA THR A 439 29.37 29.68 -12.16
C THR A 439 28.55 29.04 -11.04
N SER A 440 27.39 28.44 -11.33
CA SER A 440 26.62 27.64 -10.36
C SER A 440 27.31 26.32 -9.99
N ALA A 441 28.10 25.77 -10.90
CA ALA A 441 28.92 24.59 -10.66
C ALA A 441 30.00 24.86 -9.60
N ASN A 442 30.60 26.05 -9.56
CA ASN A 442 31.73 26.33 -8.66
C ASN A 442 31.33 26.45 -7.18
N SER A 443 30.13 26.95 -6.88
CA SER A 443 29.66 27.14 -5.51
C SER A 443 29.07 25.87 -4.90
N ILE A 444 28.38 25.06 -5.71
CA ILE A 444 28.00 23.68 -5.36
C ILE A 444 29.27 22.83 -5.16
N ASN A 445 30.27 22.98 -6.04
CA ASN A 445 31.56 22.32 -5.88
C ASN A 445 32.33 22.80 -4.64
N SER A 446 32.19 24.06 -4.20
CA SER A 446 32.79 24.55 -2.96
C SER A 446 32.11 23.95 -1.72
N ALA A 447 30.78 23.88 -1.69
CA ALA A 447 30.05 23.27 -0.58
C ALA A 447 30.24 21.74 -0.52
N LEU A 448 30.29 21.07 -1.67
CA LEU A 448 30.67 19.67 -1.80
C LEU A 448 32.13 19.44 -1.40
N SER A 449 33.05 20.33 -1.79
CA SER A 449 34.45 20.30 -1.39
C SER A 449 34.61 20.47 0.13
N ASP A 450 33.87 21.37 0.76
CA ASP A 450 33.89 21.58 2.21
C ASP A 450 33.29 20.38 2.97
N LEU A 451 32.29 19.73 2.39
CA LEU A 451 31.67 18.51 2.94
C LEU A 451 32.57 17.28 2.73
N ASP A 452 33.24 17.15 1.61
CA ASP A 452 34.26 16.13 1.35
C ASP A 452 35.48 16.35 2.22
N THR A 453 35.82 17.60 2.53
CA THR A 453 36.85 17.97 3.51
C THR A 453 36.42 17.56 4.92
N LEU A 454 35.15 17.74 5.29
CA LEU A 454 34.60 17.27 6.57
C LEU A 454 34.58 15.73 6.66
N LYS A 455 34.10 15.05 5.61
CA LYS A 455 34.12 13.58 5.49
C LYS A 455 35.57 13.04 5.56
N SER A 456 36.51 13.73 4.92
CA SER A 456 37.94 13.40 4.93
C SER A 456 38.57 13.62 6.32
N ASN A 457 38.30 14.76 6.96
CA ASN A 457 38.82 15.07 8.29
C ASN A 457 38.29 14.10 9.34
N ILE A 458 37.00 13.79 9.33
CA ILE A 458 36.38 12.82 10.24
C ILE A 458 36.92 11.41 9.98
N ARG A 459 37.06 11.00 8.71
CA ARG A 459 37.70 9.72 8.36
C ARG A 459 39.14 9.67 8.86
N ASN A 460 39.92 10.74 8.68
CA ASN A 460 41.32 10.81 9.11
C ASN A 460 41.48 10.82 10.63
N ASP A 461 40.59 11.48 11.37
CA ASP A 461 40.61 11.52 12.83
C ASP A 461 40.24 10.14 13.42
N ILE A 462 39.24 9.46 12.84
CA ILE A 462 38.89 8.08 13.20
C ILE A 462 40.03 7.11 12.87
N GLU A 463 40.64 7.22 11.68
CA GLU A 463 41.79 6.40 11.29
C GLU A 463 43.01 6.63 12.19
N LYS A 464 43.24 7.87 12.62
CA LYS A 464 44.34 8.24 13.52
C LYS A 464 44.12 7.70 14.93
N GLU A 465 42.92 7.83 15.47
CA GLU A 465 42.60 7.38 16.83
C GLU A 465 42.63 5.84 16.94
N VAL A 466 42.22 5.14 15.87
CA VAL A 466 42.33 3.68 15.76
C VAL A 466 43.78 3.22 15.60
N ARG A 467 44.62 3.93 14.82
CA ARG A 467 46.06 3.61 14.68
C ARG A 467 46.84 3.80 15.99
N GLU A 468 46.55 4.86 16.74
CA GLU A 468 47.22 5.14 18.02
C GLU A 468 46.81 4.15 19.13
N LYS A 469 45.54 3.76 19.22
CA LYS A 469 45.04 2.82 20.25
C LYS A 469 45.26 1.34 19.91
N ALA A 470 45.51 0.98 18.65
CA ALA A 470 45.83 -0.39 18.20
C ALA A 470 47.33 -0.75 18.26
N GLY A 471 48.22 0.18 18.67
CA GLY A 471 49.63 -0.13 18.94
C GLY A 471 50.52 -0.39 17.72
N LEU A 472 50.23 0.24 16.57
CA LEU A 472 51.01 0.05 15.33
C LEU A 472 52.14 1.08 15.19
N SER A 473 53.40 0.64 15.16
CA SER A 473 54.57 1.52 15.03
C SER A 473 54.86 1.95 13.57
N ASN A 474 55.38 3.17 13.43
CA ASN A 474 55.72 3.81 12.15
C ASN A 474 56.96 3.16 11.49
N ASN A 475 56.75 2.36 10.45
CA ASN A 475 57.80 2.04 9.47
C ASN A 475 57.22 1.93 8.03
N PRO A 476 57.67 2.77 7.08
CA PRO A 476 56.97 2.99 5.81
C PRO A 476 57.54 2.17 4.64
N THR A 477 57.37 0.85 4.66
CA THR A 477 57.78 0.02 3.48
C THR A 477 56.80 -1.08 3.06
N HIS A 478 55.65 -1.28 3.71
CA HIS A 478 54.65 -2.30 3.31
C HIS A 478 53.23 -1.72 3.33
N GLY A 479 52.96 -0.72 2.48
CA GLY A 479 51.71 0.06 2.53
C GLY A 479 50.46 -0.67 2.01
N HIS A 480 50.58 -1.52 0.99
CA HIS A 480 49.41 -2.16 0.36
C HIS A 480 48.91 -3.39 1.12
N ASP A 481 49.83 -4.26 1.58
CA ASP A 481 49.45 -5.48 2.31
C ASP A 481 48.88 -5.16 3.71
N LYS A 482 49.42 -4.13 4.39
CA LYS A 482 48.88 -3.67 5.68
C LYS A 482 47.51 -3.01 5.57
N VAL A 483 47.22 -2.28 4.49
CA VAL A 483 45.87 -1.70 4.28
C VAL A 483 44.86 -2.81 4.02
N LEU A 484 45.23 -3.84 3.26
CA LEU A 484 44.39 -5.01 3.03
C LEU A 484 44.14 -5.79 4.33
N GLU A 485 45.18 -5.99 5.15
CA GLU A 485 45.10 -6.67 6.46
C GLU A 485 44.28 -5.84 7.48
N THR A 486 44.31 -4.50 7.39
CA THR A 486 43.50 -3.58 8.20
C THR A 486 42.03 -3.58 7.77
N LEU A 487 41.74 -3.60 6.46
CA LEU A 487 40.37 -3.69 5.92
C LEU A 487 39.73 -5.07 6.14
N GLN A 488 40.56 -6.11 6.27
CA GLN A 488 40.12 -7.46 6.63
C GLN A 488 39.91 -7.65 8.14
N ASN A 489 40.23 -6.64 8.97
CA ASN A 489 39.96 -6.69 10.41
C ASN A 489 38.44 -6.60 10.66
N PRO A 490 37.83 -7.60 11.33
CA PRO A 490 36.38 -7.62 11.55
C PRO A 490 35.84 -6.42 12.36
N LEU A 491 36.63 -5.85 13.27
CA LEU A 491 36.25 -4.65 14.05
C LEU A 491 36.26 -3.40 13.16
N MET A 492 37.24 -3.28 12.27
CA MET A 492 37.30 -2.19 11.30
C MET A 492 36.14 -2.27 10.31
N LYS A 493 35.82 -3.48 9.83
CA LYS A 493 34.65 -3.72 8.97
C LYS A 493 33.36 -3.24 9.65
N THR A 494 33.18 -3.60 10.92
CA THR A 494 31.99 -3.20 11.71
C THR A 494 31.91 -1.68 11.90
N LEU A 495 33.05 -1.01 12.11
CA LEU A 495 33.10 0.44 12.19
C LEU A 495 32.79 1.12 10.85
N LEU A 496 33.24 0.54 9.73
CA LEU A 496 32.93 1.03 8.39
C LEU A 496 31.45 0.84 8.04
N GLU A 497 30.83 -0.27 8.44
CA GLU A 497 29.38 -0.50 8.34
C GLU A 497 28.60 0.59 9.11
N PHE A 498 29.05 0.94 10.33
CA PHE A 498 28.49 2.06 11.10
C PHE A 498 28.67 3.40 10.37
N VAL A 499 29.87 3.70 9.87
CA VAL A 499 30.15 4.95 9.16
C VAL A 499 29.32 5.06 7.89
N SER A 500 29.11 3.95 7.16
CA SER A 500 28.23 3.92 5.99
C SER A 500 26.81 4.32 6.36
N PHE A 501 26.24 3.68 7.39
CA PHE A 501 24.92 4.02 7.93
C PHE A 501 24.83 5.50 8.33
N ALA A 502 25.82 6.02 9.06
CA ALA A 502 25.79 7.40 9.53
C ALA A 502 25.95 8.42 8.38
N ILE A 503 26.72 8.09 7.33
CA ILE A 503 26.88 8.91 6.13
C ILE A 503 25.57 8.95 5.33
N ASP A 504 24.82 7.86 5.27
CA ASP A 504 23.56 7.82 4.53
C ASP A 504 22.53 8.80 5.12
N LEU A 505 22.48 8.94 6.45
CA LEU A 505 21.65 9.96 7.12
C LEU A 505 22.05 11.39 6.71
N PHE A 506 23.34 11.65 6.51
CA PHE A 506 23.80 12.94 5.97
C PHE A 506 23.51 13.08 4.48
N ASN A 507 23.57 12.01 3.69
CA ASN A 507 23.25 12.04 2.26
C ASN A 507 21.77 12.36 2.05
N GLU A 508 20.87 11.79 2.83
CA GLU A 508 19.44 12.13 2.84
C GLU A 508 19.22 13.62 3.13
N PHE A 509 19.89 14.15 4.16
CA PHE A 509 19.85 15.59 4.44
C PHE A 509 20.45 16.44 3.31
N ASN A 510 21.52 15.96 2.65
CA ASN A 510 22.16 16.67 1.54
C ASN A 510 21.31 16.71 0.27
N CYS A 511 20.46 15.70 0.04
CA CYS A 511 19.54 15.69 -1.09
C CYS A 511 18.66 16.93 -1.10
N LEU A 512 18.32 17.50 0.07
CA LEU A 512 17.57 18.75 0.20
C LEU A 512 18.20 19.93 -0.58
N PHE A 513 19.53 19.99 -0.62
CA PHE A 513 20.29 21.05 -1.29
C PHE A 513 20.63 20.72 -2.75
N GLN A 514 20.33 19.50 -3.18
CA GLN A 514 20.61 19.00 -4.53
C GLN A 514 19.36 18.96 -5.42
N THR A 515 18.17 19.26 -4.87
CA THR A 515 16.92 19.30 -5.62
C THR A 515 16.78 20.57 -6.47
N GLU A 516 16.21 20.46 -7.66
CA GLU A 516 15.88 21.60 -8.53
C GLU A 516 14.79 22.53 -7.93
N ASP A 517 13.97 22.01 -7.01
CA ASP A 517 12.78 22.69 -6.45
C ASP A 517 13.07 23.68 -5.30
N GLY A 518 14.34 23.92 -4.93
CA GLY A 518 14.71 24.94 -3.94
C GLY A 518 14.04 24.77 -2.55
N LEU A 519 14.23 23.63 -1.90
CA LEU A 519 13.55 23.25 -0.63
C LEU A 519 14.11 23.92 0.65
N PHE A 520 14.67 25.12 0.54
CA PHE A 520 15.37 25.82 1.64
C PHE A 520 14.49 26.12 2.87
N TYR A 521 13.17 26.15 2.71
CA TYR A 521 12.23 26.32 3.82
C TYR A 521 12.17 25.11 4.77
N ARG A 522 12.53 23.91 4.29
CA ARG A 522 12.57 22.69 5.11
C ARG A 522 13.87 22.50 5.87
N THR A 523 14.94 23.26 5.55
CA THR A 523 16.28 23.06 6.12
C THR A 523 16.31 23.01 7.64
N ARG A 524 15.50 23.84 8.31
CA ARG A 524 15.38 23.81 9.78
C ARG A 524 14.72 22.53 10.28
N GLN A 525 13.59 22.14 9.70
CA GLN A 525 12.86 20.94 10.09
C GLN A 525 13.70 19.68 9.90
N GLU A 526 14.33 19.53 8.73
CA GLU A 526 15.17 18.38 8.40
C GLU A 526 16.42 18.32 9.29
N ALA A 527 17.00 19.47 9.66
CA ALA A 527 18.12 19.50 10.59
C ALA A 527 17.71 19.15 12.02
N GLU A 528 16.54 19.63 12.48
CA GLU A 528 15.97 19.23 13.77
C GLU A 528 15.68 17.72 13.82
N GLU A 529 15.19 17.14 12.73
CA GLU A 529 14.96 15.71 12.61
C GLU A 529 16.28 14.91 12.60
N LEU A 530 17.28 15.35 11.84
CA LEU A 530 18.61 14.74 11.82
C LEU A 530 19.27 14.77 13.21
N VAL A 531 19.21 15.90 13.92
CA VAL A 531 19.71 16.01 15.30
C VAL A 531 18.95 15.09 16.25
N ARG A 532 17.62 15.00 16.10
CA ARG A 532 16.79 14.10 16.92
C ARG A 532 17.16 12.63 16.68
N THR A 533 17.39 12.25 15.42
CA THR A 533 17.83 10.92 15.04
C THR A 533 19.19 10.59 15.66
N PHE A 534 20.20 11.45 15.50
CA PHE A 534 21.50 11.23 16.12
C PHE A 534 21.43 11.21 17.65
N ALA A 535 20.69 12.13 18.28
CA ALA A 535 20.55 12.16 19.73
C ALA A 535 19.89 10.87 20.27
N SER A 536 18.87 10.38 19.58
CA SER A 536 18.17 9.15 19.97
C SER A 536 19.04 7.89 19.90
N SER A 537 20.11 7.94 19.10
CA SER A 537 21.06 6.82 18.96
C SER A 537 21.99 6.65 20.16
N PHE A 538 22.17 7.66 21.02
CA PHE A 538 23.09 7.56 22.17
C PHE A 538 22.61 8.23 23.47
N MET A 539 21.50 8.95 23.49
CA MET A 539 20.96 9.62 24.69
C MET A 539 19.59 9.08 25.11
N ASN A 540 19.23 9.27 26.38
CA ASN A 540 17.93 8.87 26.91
C ASN A 540 16.77 9.64 26.25
N LEU A 541 15.78 8.91 25.74
CA LEU A 541 14.58 9.48 25.09
C LEU A 541 13.78 10.42 26.01
N SER A 542 13.77 10.15 27.32
CA SER A 542 13.10 11.02 28.30
C SER A 542 13.72 12.41 28.36
N TYR A 543 15.04 12.52 28.21
CA TYR A 543 15.76 13.79 28.19
C TYR A 543 15.51 14.55 26.89
N ILE A 544 15.62 13.86 25.74
CA ILE A 544 15.34 14.43 24.41
C ILE A 544 13.94 15.05 24.36
N ARG A 545 12.94 14.38 24.93
CA ARG A 545 11.54 14.84 24.96
C ARG A 545 11.29 16.08 25.83
N THR A 546 12.25 16.51 26.66
CA THR A 546 12.11 17.74 27.46
C THR A 546 12.30 19.01 26.64
N PHE A 547 12.87 18.92 25.43
CA PHE A 547 13.16 20.07 24.58
C PHE A 547 12.06 20.26 23.53
N SER A 548 11.41 21.42 23.55
CA SER A 548 10.55 21.89 22.47
C SER A 548 11.35 22.27 21.22
N ASN A 549 12.54 22.85 21.41
CA ASN A 549 13.54 23.11 20.39
C ASN A 549 14.74 22.17 20.58
N ILE A 550 14.83 21.15 19.72
CA ILE A 550 15.87 20.11 19.85
C ILE A 550 17.29 20.64 19.63
N LEU A 551 17.44 21.81 19.01
CA LEU A 551 18.74 22.44 18.76
C LEU A 551 19.39 22.97 20.05
N GLU A 552 18.61 23.18 21.11
CA GLU A 552 19.09 23.59 22.43
C GLU A 552 19.55 22.42 23.32
N LEU A 553 19.40 21.18 22.85
CA LEU A 553 19.89 19.98 23.54
C LEU A 553 21.38 20.13 23.87
N ASP A 554 21.82 19.73 25.06
CA ASP A 554 23.27 19.63 25.35
C ASP A 554 23.75 18.21 25.00
N GLU A 555 24.36 18.06 23.83
CA GLU A 555 24.88 16.77 23.35
C GLU A 555 26.06 16.24 24.17
N LYS A 556 26.67 17.06 25.04
CA LYS A 556 27.81 16.69 25.89
C LYS A 556 27.40 16.30 27.31
N ASN A 557 26.10 16.22 27.59
CA ASN A 557 25.56 15.87 28.90
C ASN A 557 25.71 14.36 29.17
N GLU A 558 26.91 13.94 29.60
CA GLU A 558 27.27 12.54 29.84
C GLU A 558 26.29 11.77 30.77
N PRO A 559 25.74 12.37 31.86
CA PRO A 559 24.72 11.71 32.69
C PRO A 559 23.48 11.22 31.93
N GLN A 560 23.19 11.78 30.76
CA GLN A 560 22.02 11.42 29.94
C GLN A 560 22.35 10.43 28.82
N TYR A 561 23.59 9.97 28.71
CA TYR A 561 23.97 8.96 27.73
C TYR A 561 23.35 7.61 28.07
N LEU A 562 23.01 6.86 27.03
CA LEU A 562 22.66 5.46 27.14
C LEU A 562 23.87 4.65 27.63
N PRO A 563 23.65 3.51 28.30
CA PRO A 563 24.70 2.53 28.52
C PRO A 563 25.43 2.22 27.21
N LEU A 564 26.76 2.08 27.25
CA LEU A 564 27.61 2.02 26.06
C LEU A 564 27.15 0.98 25.01
N ARG A 565 26.61 -0.17 25.45
CA ARG A 565 26.12 -1.24 24.56
C ARG A 565 24.71 -1.03 24.00
N GLN A 566 24.03 0.03 24.42
CA GLN A 566 22.73 0.44 23.92
C GLN A 566 22.84 1.58 22.89
N VAL A 567 24.07 2.04 22.57
CA VAL A 567 24.29 2.97 21.47
C VAL A 567 23.96 2.29 20.16
N TYR A 568 23.10 2.92 19.35
CA TYR A 568 22.64 2.39 18.09
C TYR A 568 23.70 2.56 16.99
N LEU A 569 24.09 1.45 16.34
CA LEU A 569 25.16 1.43 15.33
C LEU A 569 24.63 1.28 13.89
N GLY A 570 23.32 1.16 13.69
CA GLY A 570 22.74 0.68 12.44
C GLY A 570 22.64 -0.85 12.39
N MET A 571 21.77 -1.37 11.51
CA MET A 571 21.43 -2.80 11.46
C MET A 571 22.64 -3.69 11.11
N GLU A 572 23.40 -3.33 10.07
CA GLU A 572 24.54 -4.14 9.59
C GLU A 572 25.67 -4.21 10.62
N ALA A 573 26.05 -3.06 11.19
CA ALA A 573 27.06 -3.02 12.25
C ALA A 573 26.60 -3.74 13.52
N HIS A 574 25.30 -3.71 13.84
CA HIS A 574 24.73 -4.45 14.98
C HIS A 574 24.87 -5.96 14.79
N ASP A 575 24.54 -6.48 13.60
CA ASP A 575 24.68 -7.90 13.27
C ASP A 575 26.15 -8.35 13.31
N SER A 576 27.06 -7.54 12.76
CA SER A 576 28.50 -7.78 12.86
C SER A 576 29.00 -7.75 14.31
N MET A 577 28.53 -6.82 15.14
CA MET A 577 28.84 -6.79 16.58
C MET A 577 28.31 -8.01 17.33
N ALA A 578 27.11 -8.52 16.97
CA ALA A 578 26.53 -9.70 17.59
C ALA A 578 27.33 -10.97 17.25
N LEU A 579 27.80 -11.09 16.00
CA LEU A 579 28.68 -12.18 15.57
C LEU A 579 30.04 -12.11 16.28
N LEU A 580 30.65 -10.93 16.36
CA LEU A 580 31.94 -10.74 17.04
C LEU A 580 31.86 -10.94 18.55
N SER A 581 30.72 -10.64 19.17
CA SER A 581 30.48 -10.92 20.59
C SER A 581 30.41 -12.41 20.91
N CYS A 582 30.19 -13.26 19.90
CA CYS A 582 30.18 -14.72 20.04
C CYS A 582 31.56 -15.35 19.75
N ASP A 583 32.54 -14.58 19.27
CA ASP A 583 33.88 -15.05 18.96
C ASP A 583 34.78 -15.01 20.21
N PRO A 584 35.27 -16.18 20.70
CA PRO A 584 36.14 -16.23 21.88
C PRO A 584 37.51 -15.56 21.70
N CYS A 585 37.90 -15.21 20.46
CA CYS A 585 39.15 -14.52 20.16
C CYS A 585 39.05 -12.98 20.30
N VAL A 586 37.84 -12.40 20.35
CA VAL A 586 37.64 -10.96 20.43
C VAL A 586 37.45 -10.53 21.89
N LYS A 587 38.24 -9.56 22.35
CA LYS A 587 38.13 -9.08 23.74
C LYS A 587 36.98 -8.10 23.86
N GLN A 588 36.30 -8.16 25.00
CA GLN A 588 35.20 -7.25 25.29
C GLN A 588 35.59 -5.76 25.25
N THR A 589 36.83 -5.45 25.61
CA THR A 589 37.39 -4.09 25.55
C THR A 589 37.54 -3.55 24.13
N GLU A 590 37.68 -4.43 23.14
CA GLU A 590 37.79 -4.06 21.72
C GLU A 590 36.41 -3.75 21.14
N LEU A 591 35.37 -4.49 21.56
CA LEU A 591 33.98 -4.21 21.21
C LEU A 591 33.50 -2.87 21.81
N ASP A 592 33.87 -2.59 23.06
CA ASP A 592 33.54 -1.32 23.72
C ASP A 592 34.17 -0.12 23.00
N LEU A 593 35.28 -0.31 22.26
CA LEU A 593 35.93 0.74 21.47
C LEU A 593 35.03 1.19 20.31
N VAL A 594 34.36 0.26 19.63
CA VAL A 594 33.46 0.55 18.50
C VAL A 594 32.26 1.37 18.97
N TYR A 595 31.63 0.97 20.09
CA TYR A 595 30.52 1.72 20.67
C TYR A 595 30.92 3.13 21.13
N ARG A 596 32.15 3.31 21.65
CA ARG A 596 32.66 4.64 22.02
C ARG A 596 32.87 5.51 20.77
N ALA A 597 33.52 4.98 19.76
CA ALA A 597 33.76 5.69 18.50
C ALA A 597 32.44 6.13 17.85
N ALA A 598 31.42 5.27 17.85
CA ALA A 598 30.10 5.61 17.31
C ALA A 598 29.37 6.70 18.12
N ARG A 599 29.41 6.62 19.45
CA ARG A 599 28.86 7.67 20.32
C ARG A 599 29.57 9.00 20.09
N ASP A 600 30.89 9.00 20.10
CA ASP A 600 31.70 10.21 19.96
C ASP A 600 31.48 10.84 18.57
N PHE A 601 31.29 10.03 17.53
CA PHE A 601 30.84 10.48 16.22
C PHE A 601 29.49 11.21 16.28
N TYR A 602 28.47 10.63 16.93
CA TYR A 602 27.15 11.27 17.03
C TYR A 602 27.19 12.59 17.81
N VAL A 603 27.97 12.65 18.90
CA VAL A 603 28.19 13.88 19.67
C VAL A 603 28.79 14.97 18.78
N GLU A 604 29.85 14.64 18.05
CA GLU A 604 30.51 15.61 17.16
C GLU A 604 29.62 15.99 15.96
N ALA A 605 28.87 15.04 15.39
CA ALA A 605 27.93 15.28 14.31
C ALA A 605 26.87 16.33 14.69
N ILE A 606 26.27 16.21 15.88
CA ILE A 606 25.30 17.18 16.40
C ILE A 606 25.96 18.55 16.61
N ALA A 607 27.14 18.59 17.22
CA ALA A 607 27.88 19.83 17.45
C ALA A 607 28.19 20.57 16.12
N GLN A 608 28.59 19.83 15.08
CA GLN A 608 28.88 20.37 13.76
C GLN A 608 27.62 20.87 13.04
N ILE A 609 26.49 20.17 13.15
CA ILE A 609 25.21 20.64 12.58
C ILE A 609 24.82 21.99 13.22
N LYS A 610 24.89 22.10 14.54
CA LYS A 610 24.58 23.34 15.27
C LYS A 610 25.54 24.48 14.95
N ALA A 611 26.84 24.19 14.79
CA ALA A 611 27.83 25.19 14.44
C ALA A 611 27.65 25.73 13.01
N ARG A 612 27.16 24.89 12.09
CA ARG A 612 27.07 25.20 10.66
C ARG A 612 25.80 25.94 10.28
N PHE A 613 24.72 25.80 11.05
CA PHE A 613 23.43 26.46 10.83
C PHE A 613 23.04 27.34 12.02
N LYS A 614 22.98 28.66 11.81
CA LYS A 614 22.52 29.63 12.82
C LYS A 614 21.00 29.74 12.77
N PHE A 615 20.29 28.82 13.42
CA PHE A 615 18.83 28.72 13.34
C PHE A 615 18.06 29.85 14.05
N GLU A 616 18.76 30.70 14.81
CA GLU A 616 18.23 31.93 15.41
C GLU A 616 18.15 33.09 14.41
N ASP A 617 18.70 32.93 13.21
CA ASP A 617 18.64 33.95 12.16
C ASP A 617 17.18 34.13 11.68
N PRO A 618 16.66 35.38 11.65
CA PRO A 618 15.32 35.71 11.15
C PRO A 618 15.02 35.14 9.75
N ILE A 619 16.04 34.83 8.96
CA ILE A 619 15.89 34.20 7.64
C ILE A 619 15.12 32.88 7.70
N PHE A 620 15.27 32.06 8.76
CA PHE A 620 14.57 30.77 8.90
C PHE A 620 13.09 30.91 9.28
N GLU A 621 12.67 32.04 9.85
CA GLU A 621 11.26 32.38 10.00
C GLU A 621 10.67 32.94 8.70
N PHE A 622 11.48 33.64 7.90
CA PHE A 622 11.07 34.16 6.61
C PHE A 622 10.96 33.07 5.53
N THR A 623 11.78 32.00 5.59
CA THR A 623 11.68 30.88 4.64
C THR A 623 10.36 30.10 4.79
N LYS A 624 9.71 30.09 5.96
CA LYS A 624 8.35 29.52 6.10
C LYS A 624 7.31 30.24 5.24
N VAL A 625 7.52 31.52 4.91
CA VAL A 625 6.66 32.30 4.02
C VAL A 625 6.83 31.90 2.55
N LEU A 626 7.95 31.25 2.21
CA LEU A 626 8.23 30.70 0.89
C LEU A 626 7.64 29.30 0.67
N ASP A 627 6.89 28.76 1.63
CA ASP A 627 6.14 27.52 1.42
C ASP A 627 4.85 27.82 0.63
N PRO A 628 4.76 27.44 -0.66
CA PRO A 628 3.54 27.62 -1.45
C PRO A 628 2.36 26.79 -0.95
N LYS A 629 2.63 25.82 -0.06
CA LYS A 629 1.67 24.83 0.42
C LYS A 629 1.35 25.14 1.86
N MET A 630 0.11 25.55 2.12
CA MET A 630 -0.41 25.54 3.48
C MET A 630 -1.02 24.17 3.75
N GLU A 631 -0.49 23.46 4.75
CA GLU A 631 -1.05 22.19 5.21
C GLU A 631 -2.01 22.44 6.39
N LEU A 632 -3.24 21.94 6.25
CA LEU A 632 -4.32 22.08 7.22
C LEU A 632 -4.95 20.71 7.47
N GLY A 633 -5.56 20.52 8.64
CA GLY A 633 -6.28 19.29 8.95
C GLY A 633 -6.43 19.04 10.44
N PHE A 634 -6.75 17.80 10.79
CA PHE A 634 -6.99 17.38 12.17
C PHE A 634 -6.48 15.96 12.44
N ASP A 635 -6.24 15.68 13.73
CA ASP A 635 -5.97 14.33 14.22
C ASP A 635 -7.26 13.66 14.72
N VAL A 636 -7.31 12.32 14.62
CA VAL A 636 -8.40 11.47 15.11
C VAL A 636 -7.81 10.35 15.96
N THR A 637 -8.16 10.28 17.24
CA THR A 637 -7.67 9.23 18.15
C THR A 637 -8.39 7.90 17.92
N TYR A 638 -7.82 6.81 18.45
CA TYR A 638 -8.46 5.48 18.37
C TYR A 638 -9.85 5.49 18.99
N GLU A 639 -10.03 6.18 20.11
CA GLU A 639 -11.30 6.28 20.82
C GLU A 639 -12.37 7.02 19.99
N GLU A 640 -11.97 8.00 19.17
CA GLU A 640 -12.89 8.71 18.27
C GLU A 640 -13.37 7.82 17.12
N TYR A 641 -12.51 6.94 16.58
CA TYR A 641 -12.85 6.13 15.41
C TYR A 641 -13.24 4.66 15.71
N ALA A 642 -12.94 4.13 16.90
CA ALA A 642 -13.12 2.70 17.22
C ALA A 642 -14.56 2.22 17.01
N ASP A 643 -15.54 2.95 17.53
CA ASP A 643 -16.97 2.63 17.40
C ASP A 643 -17.52 2.86 15.98
N ALA A 644 -16.74 3.45 15.09
CA ALA A 644 -17.10 3.67 13.70
C ALA A 644 -16.44 2.66 12.75
N LEU A 645 -15.50 1.83 13.23
CA LEU A 645 -14.79 0.85 12.41
C LEU A 645 -15.75 -0.18 11.81
N THR A 646 -15.62 -0.37 10.51
CA THR A 646 -16.24 -1.47 9.76
C THR A 646 -15.28 -2.65 9.63
N ASP A 647 -15.76 -3.77 9.10
CA ASP A 647 -15.02 -5.02 8.94
C ASP A 647 -13.65 -4.86 8.24
N GLN A 648 -13.53 -3.97 7.26
CA GLN A 648 -12.29 -3.71 6.52
C GLN A 648 -11.44 -2.54 7.05
N GLY A 649 -11.91 -1.81 8.09
CA GLY A 649 -11.18 -0.68 8.69
C GLY A 649 -11.00 0.50 7.74
N LEU A 650 -12.01 0.81 6.95
CA LEU A 650 -11.94 1.79 5.87
C LEU A 650 -12.61 3.11 6.24
N PHE A 651 -11.97 4.20 5.84
CA PHE A 651 -12.49 5.55 5.96
C PHE A 651 -12.40 6.28 4.63
N LYS A 652 -13.34 7.20 4.41
CA LYS A 652 -13.37 8.10 3.26
C LYS A 652 -13.20 9.52 3.76
N ILE A 653 -12.21 10.19 3.20
CA ILE A 653 -11.91 11.61 3.40
C ILE A 653 -12.57 12.36 2.26
N SER A 654 -13.36 13.37 2.58
CA SER A 654 -13.96 14.28 1.61
C SER A 654 -13.49 15.71 1.89
N LEU A 655 -13.08 16.42 0.84
CA LEU A 655 -12.61 17.79 0.90
C LEU A 655 -13.44 18.66 -0.05
N MET A 656 -14.17 19.62 0.51
CA MET A 656 -14.88 20.66 -0.23
C MET A 656 -14.10 21.96 -0.11
N GLY A 657 -13.47 22.40 -1.20
CA GLY A 657 -12.73 23.66 -1.28
C GLY A 657 -13.56 24.73 -1.97
N LYS A 658 -13.55 25.95 -1.43
CA LYS A 658 -14.23 27.13 -2.00
C LYS A 658 -13.32 28.34 -2.01
N VAL A 659 -13.40 29.12 -3.07
CA VAL A 659 -12.79 30.47 -3.16
C VAL A 659 -13.94 31.45 -3.42
N PRO A 660 -14.54 32.03 -2.37
CA PRO A 660 -15.76 32.83 -2.48
C PRO A 660 -15.66 33.99 -3.47
N ASN A 661 -14.47 34.59 -3.59
CA ASN A 661 -14.24 35.77 -4.42
C ASN A 661 -14.38 35.51 -5.94
N ILE A 662 -14.31 34.26 -6.39
CA ILE A 662 -14.35 33.88 -7.81
C ILE A 662 -15.41 32.82 -8.14
N ASP A 663 -16.33 32.53 -7.20
CA ASP A 663 -17.34 31.45 -7.30
C ASP A 663 -16.74 30.08 -7.70
N TYR A 664 -15.50 29.84 -7.27
CA TYR A 664 -14.80 28.59 -7.50
C TYR A 664 -15.08 27.62 -6.36
N GLU A 665 -15.50 26.41 -6.74
CA GLU A 665 -15.77 25.31 -5.84
C GLU A 665 -15.12 24.06 -6.43
N MET A 666 -14.52 23.26 -5.58
CA MET A 666 -13.91 21.99 -5.95
C MET A 666 -14.19 20.95 -4.89
N PHE A 667 -14.30 19.70 -5.33
CA PHE A 667 -14.50 18.58 -4.44
C PHE A 667 -13.54 17.46 -4.80
N SER A 668 -12.93 16.85 -3.77
CA SER A 668 -12.07 15.67 -3.91
C SER A 668 -12.34 14.66 -2.80
N GLN A 669 -12.05 13.39 -3.09
CA GLN A 669 -12.19 12.30 -2.13
C GLN A 669 -10.99 11.37 -2.17
N SER A 670 -10.57 10.92 -0.99
CA SER A 670 -9.52 9.93 -0.82
C SER A 670 -9.98 8.85 0.17
N ASP A 671 -9.51 7.63 -0.02
CA ASP A 671 -9.82 6.51 0.86
C ASP A 671 -8.57 6.16 1.69
N VAL A 672 -8.75 5.98 3.00
CA VAL A 672 -7.69 5.57 3.91
C VAL A 672 -8.10 4.30 4.64
N ARG A 673 -7.14 3.39 4.82
CA ARG A 673 -7.34 2.14 5.51
C ARG A 673 -6.50 2.08 6.78
N VAL A 674 -7.17 1.73 7.88
CA VAL A 674 -6.52 1.31 9.11
C VAL A 674 -6.24 -0.20 9.03
N ARG A 675 -4.97 -0.56 8.95
CA ARG A 675 -4.48 -1.93 8.80
C ARG A 675 -4.62 -2.69 10.12
N LYS A 676 -5.29 -3.83 10.08
CA LYS A 676 -5.29 -4.82 11.15
C LYS A 676 -3.94 -5.57 11.15
N PRO A 677 -3.42 -6.02 12.31
CA PRO A 677 -2.20 -6.82 12.37
C PRO A 677 -2.38 -8.15 11.62
N ASP A 678 -1.27 -8.83 11.35
CA ASP A 678 -1.27 -10.16 10.72
C ASP A 678 -1.04 -11.25 11.77
N VAL A 679 -1.63 -12.42 11.54
CA VAL A 679 -1.27 -13.62 12.32
C VAL A 679 0.11 -14.09 11.87
N ASN A 680 1.04 -14.09 12.80
CA ASN A 680 2.40 -14.57 12.57
C ASN A 680 2.47 -16.08 12.75
N PHE A 681 3.25 -16.73 11.89
CA PHE A 681 3.52 -18.16 11.95
C PHE A 681 5.00 -18.40 12.18
N ASN A 682 5.32 -19.32 13.08
CA ASN A 682 6.68 -19.81 13.29
C ASN A 682 6.63 -21.33 13.45
N GLY A 683 7.52 -22.05 12.78
CA GLY A 683 7.56 -23.49 12.92
C GLY A 683 8.61 -24.13 12.03
N ARG A 684 8.90 -25.40 12.30
CA ARG A 684 9.79 -26.23 11.48
C ARG A 684 8.96 -27.36 10.89
N ALA A 685 8.99 -27.47 9.57
CA ALA A 685 8.30 -28.52 8.84
C ALA A 685 9.29 -29.62 8.44
N LEU A 686 8.93 -30.88 8.67
CA LEU A 686 9.38 -31.94 7.77
C LEU A 686 8.46 -31.86 6.54
N CYS A 687 9.02 -31.53 5.37
CA CYS A 687 8.28 -31.39 4.11
C CYS A 687 7.86 -32.75 3.53
N GLN A 688 7.23 -33.60 4.34
CA GLN A 688 6.81 -34.95 3.99
C GLN A 688 5.32 -35.16 4.29
N VAL A 689 4.62 -35.77 3.34
CA VAL A 689 3.22 -36.20 3.52
C VAL A 689 3.11 -37.24 4.66
N ASN A 690 2.03 -37.14 5.43
CA ASN A 690 1.69 -37.92 6.62
C ASN A 690 2.63 -37.72 7.82
N SER A 691 3.44 -36.65 7.82
CA SER A 691 4.24 -36.25 8.98
C SER A 691 3.53 -35.18 9.82
N HIS A 692 3.97 -34.97 11.06
CA HIS A 692 3.44 -33.89 11.89
C HIS A 692 4.10 -32.56 11.52
N LEU A 693 3.28 -31.60 11.09
CA LEU A 693 3.67 -30.20 10.95
C LEU A 693 3.23 -29.44 12.20
N VAL A 694 4.18 -28.99 13.00
CA VAL A 694 3.91 -28.20 14.22
C VAL A 694 4.21 -26.73 13.93
N LEU A 695 3.19 -25.88 14.11
CA LEU A 695 3.28 -24.43 13.92
C LEU A 695 2.87 -23.72 15.20
N GLU A 696 3.66 -22.75 15.63
CA GLU A 696 3.28 -21.69 16.55
C GLU A 696 2.61 -20.58 15.75
N VAL A 697 1.42 -20.18 16.19
CA VAL A 697 0.74 -18.97 15.71
C VAL A 697 0.77 -17.91 16.79
N SER A 698 1.00 -16.66 16.40
CA SER A 698 1.04 -15.54 17.35
C SER A 698 0.45 -14.25 16.79
N LEU A 699 -0.01 -13.40 17.70
CA LEU A 699 -0.49 -12.04 17.40
C LEU A 699 -0.14 -11.10 18.55
N GLU A 700 0.51 -9.99 18.25
CA GLU A 700 0.73 -8.90 19.21
C GLU A 700 -0.53 -8.03 19.30
N ASN A 701 -0.93 -7.64 20.51
CA ASN A 701 -2.08 -6.78 20.74
C ASN A 701 -1.77 -5.33 20.31
N PRO A 702 -2.37 -4.82 19.20
CA PRO A 702 -2.09 -3.47 18.71
C PRO A 702 -2.92 -2.39 19.41
N LEU A 703 -3.93 -2.77 20.18
CA LEU A 703 -4.94 -1.87 20.74
C LEU A 703 -4.46 -1.26 22.06
N SER A 704 -5.00 -0.09 22.40
CA SER A 704 -4.84 0.55 23.70
C SER A 704 -5.63 -0.15 24.82
N VAL A 705 -6.32 -1.26 24.53
CA VAL A 705 -7.14 -2.05 25.45
C VAL A 705 -6.74 -3.54 25.45
N PRO A 706 -6.94 -4.29 26.54
CA PRO A 706 -6.69 -5.74 26.56
C PRO A 706 -7.62 -6.54 25.63
N LEU A 707 -7.13 -7.63 25.05
CA LEU A 707 -7.94 -8.54 24.21
C LEU A 707 -8.56 -9.65 25.06
N THR A 708 -9.86 -9.89 24.88
CA THR A 708 -10.61 -10.88 25.65
C THR A 708 -11.16 -12.00 24.77
N LYS A 709 -11.15 -13.23 25.32
CA LYS A 709 -11.53 -14.48 24.63
C LYS A 709 -10.81 -14.69 23.28
N PRO A 710 -9.47 -14.59 23.22
CA PRO A 710 -8.75 -14.73 21.96
C PRO A 710 -8.85 -16.15 21.41
N ARG A 711 -8.98 -16.26 20.09
CA ARG A 711 -9.11 -17.55 19.39
C ARG A 711 -8.31 -17.53 18.10
N PHE A 712 -7.66 -18.66 17.80
CA PHE A 712 -7.05 -18.93 16.51
C PHE A 712 -7.80 -20.03 15.77
N SER A 713 -7.80 -19.97 14.43
CA SER A 713 -8.17 -21.07 13.55
C SER A 713 -7.11 -21.20 12.45
N VAL A 714 -6.65 -22.42 12.22
CA VAL A 714 -5.62 -22.70 11.21
C VAL A 714 -6.08 -23.86 10.33
N GLU A 715 -6.00 -23.68 9.01
CA GLU A 715 -6.40 -24.70 8.03
C GLU A 715 -5.57 -24.65 6.74
N GLY A 716 -5.49 -25.78 6.04
CA GLY A 716 -4.77 -25.91 4.77
C GLY A 716 -5.33 -27.06 3.94
N PRO A 717 -5.22 -27.02 2.60
CA PRO A 717 -5.78 -28.03 1.72
C PRO A 717 -5.06 -29.38 1.91
N GLY A 718 -5.82 -30.47 1.95
CA GLY A 718 -5.28 -31.81 2.22
C GLY A 718 -4.75 -32.01 3.64
N MET A 719 -5.00 -31.10 4.60
CA MET A 719 -4.53 -31.22 6.00
C MET A 719 -5.63 -31.64 6.99
N GLY A 720 -6.84 -31.93 6.49
CA GLY A 720 -8.01 -32.26 7.31
C GLY A 720 -8.78 -31.03 7.79
N PRO A 721 -9.61 -31.15 8.84
CA PRO A 721 -10.43 -30.04 9.32
C PRO A 721 -9.60 -28.96 10.03
N ALA A 722 -10.11 -27.72 10.00
CA ALA A 722 -9.52 -26.58 10.68
C ALA A 722 -9.26 -26.84 12.17
N GLN A 723 -8.04 -26.55 12.62
CA GLN A 723 -7.66 -26.62 14.03
C GLN A 723 -8.00 -25.31 14.71
N LYS A 724 -8.76 -25.38 15.81
CA LYS A 724 -9.21 -24.20 16.57
C LYS A 724 -8.55 -24.18 17.95
N ILE A 725 -7.95 -23.05 18.30
CA ILE A 725 -7.29 -22.83 19.59
C ILE A 725 -8.08 -21.74 20.32
N LYS A 726 -8.48 -22.02 21.55
CA LYS A 726 -9.08 -21.03 22.45
C LYS A 726 -8.04 -20.69 23.51
N LEU A 727 -7.80 -19.40 23.71
CA LEU A 727 -6.95 -18.91 24.79
C LEU A 727 -7.85 -18.44 25.94
N ASP A 728 -7.53 -18.87 27.15
CA ASP A 728 -8.29 -18.50 28.35
C ASP A 728 -7.78 -17.19 28.96
N ASP A 729 -6.53 -16.82 28.69
CA ASP A 729 -5.90 -15.61 29.20
C ASP A 729 -6.37 -14.35 28.48
N VAL A 730 -6.55 -13.28 29.25
CA VAL A 730 -6.71 -11.92 28.73
C VAL A 730 -5.33 -11.43 28.30
N ILE A 731 -5.23 -10.93 27.07
CA ILE A 731 -3.95 -10.45 26.53
C ILE A 731 -3.83 -8.96 26.86
N PRO A 732 -2.82 -8.55 27.65
CA PRO A 732 -2.65 -7.14 28.01
C PRO A 732 -2.28 -6.28 26.80
N VAL A 733 -2.29 -4.96 26.98
CA VAL A 733 -1.78 -3.99 25.99
C VAL A 733 -0.32 -4.32 25.69
N ASN A 734 0.05 -4.39 24.40
CA ASN A 734 1.36 -4.85 23.90
C ASN A 734 1.71 -6.32 24.29
N GLY A 735 0.75 -7.10 24.79
CA GLY A 735 0.92 -8.52 25.05
C GLY A 735 0.86 -9.35 23.76
N ILE A 736 1.34 -10.59 23.80
CA ILE A 736 1.34 -11.50 22.64
C ILE A 736 0.41 -12.68 22.92
N ALA A 737 -0.61 -12.84 22.09
CA ALA A 737 -1.41 -14.06 22.03
C ALA A 737 -0.63 -15.15 21.30
N LYS A 738 -0.50 -16.35 21.87
CA LYS A 738 0.23 -17.47 21.26
C LYS A 738 -0.58 -18.77 21.31
N GLY A 739 -0.49 -19.57 20.27
CA GLY A 739 -1.07 -20.91 20.21
C GLY A 739 -0.20 -21.87 19.41
N VAL A 740 -0.31 -23.17 19.67
CA VAL A 740 0.39 -24.20 18.90
C VAL A 740 -0.63 -25.11 18.24
N VAL A 741 -0.41 -25.41 16.97
CA VAL A 741 -1.25 -26.27 16.13
C VAL A 741 -0.38 -27.37 15.52
N THR A 742 -0.94 -28.56 15.44
CA THR A 742 -0.36 -29.69 14.72
C THR A 742 -1.25 -30.06 13.53
N LEU A 743 -0.69 -30.00 12.32
CA LEU A 743 -1.35 -30.37 11.07
C LEU A 743 -0.72 -31.63 10.49
N ILE A 744 -1.49 -32.39 9.71
CA ILE A 744 -1.01 -33.60 9.04
C ILE A 744 -1.32 -33.47 7.54
N PRO A 745 -0.35 -33.11 6.69
CA PRO A 745 -0.53 -33.00 5.25
C PRO A 745 -0.73 -34.40 4.64
N ARG A 746 -1.81 -34.61 3.88
CA ARG A 746 -2.15 -35.89 3.24
C ARG A 746 -1.89 -35.92 1.74
N THR A 747 -1.63 -34.77 1.16
CA THR A 747 -1.40 -34.57 -0.28
C THR A 747 -0.05 -33.92 -0.53
N THR A 748 0.60 -34.28 -1.62
CA THR A 748 1.86 -33.66 -2.07
C THR A 748 1.62 -32.28 -2.69
N GLY A 749 2.72 -31.57 -2.95
CA GLY A 749 2.72 -30.28 -3.67
C GLY A 749 2.82 -29.07 -2.75
N GLU A 750 2.83 -27.90 -3.37
CA GLU A 750 2.86 -26.60 -2.71
C GLU A 750 1.55 -26.35 -1.94
N LYS A 751 1.63 -25.80 -0.73
CA LYS A 751 0.47 -25.58 0.14
C LYS A 751 0.54 -24.22 0.84
N ALA A 752 -0.61 -23.55 0.89
CA ALA A 752 -0.81 -22.39 1.73
C ALA A 752 -1.64 -22.75 2.96
N ILE A 753 -1.13 -22.42 4.13
CA ILE A 753 -1.81 -22.59 5.41
C ILE A 753 -2.37 -21.23 5.80
N ALA A 754 -3.69 -21.17 5.91
CA ALA A 754 -4.41 -19.97 6.30
C ALA A 754 -4.60 -19.93 7.83
N GLY A 755 -4.30 -18.78 8.42
CA GLY A 755 -4.54 -18.47 9.83
C GLY A 755 -5.59 -17.39 9.97
N SER A 756 -6.46 -17.53 10.97
CA SER A 756 -7.41 -16.51 11.37
C SER A 756 -7.36 -16.32 12.87
N PHE A 757 -7.43 -15.08 13.32
CA PHE A 757 -7.57 -14.71 14.72
C PHE A 757 -8.81 -13.83 14.92
N TRP A 758 -9.49 -14.04 16.04
CA TRP A 758 -10.58 -13.18 16.49
C TRP A 758 -10.70 -13.18 18.01
N CYS A 759 -11.12 -12.04 18.56
CA CYS A 759 -11.47 -11.83 19.96
C CYS A 759 -12.70 -10.90 20.04
N ASN A 760 -13.06 -10.39 21.22
CA ASN A 760 -14.22 -9.49 21.32
C ASN A 760 -13.93 -8.08 20.76
N GLU A 761 -12.67 -7.64 20.84
CA GLU A 761 -12.22 -6.27 20.49
C GLU A 761 -11.60 -6.19 19.09
N LEU A 762 -11.18 -7.33 18.52
CA LEU A 762 -10.47 -7.40 17.26
C LEU A 762 -10.91 -8.63 16.45
N GLU A 763 -11.35 -8.39 15.23
CA GLU A 763 -11.83 -9.41 14.30
C GLU A 763 -11.20 -9.27 12.91
N ASP A 764 -11.36 -10.28 12.05
CA ASP A 764 -10.81 -10.33 10.68
C ASP A 764 -9.27 -10.15 10.58
N VAL A 765 -8.56 -10.70 11.58
CA VAL A 765 -7.11 -10.80 11.54
C VAL A 765 -6.75 -12.09 10.81
N LYS A 766 -5.94 -11.97 9.76
CA LYS A 766 -5.56 -13.08 8.88
C LYS A 766 -4.05 -13.22 8.85
N GLY A 767 -3.58 -14.40 8.51
CA GLY A 767 -2.18 -14.65 8.21
C GLY A 767 -2.06 -15.84 7.28
N MET A 768 -0.88 -16.01 6.69
CA MET A 768 -0.58 -17.14 5.85
C MET A 768 0.81 -17.68 6.17
N PHE A 769 0.94 -18.99 6.15
CA PHE A 769 2.22 -19.67 6.11
C PHE A 769 2.32 -20.49 4.82
N HIS A 770 3.38 -20.25 4.07
CA HIS A 770 3.59 -20.84 2.76
C HIS A 770 4.61 -22.00 2.86
N ILE A 771 4.26 -23.16 2.30
CA ILE A 771 5.17 -24.31 2.21
C ILE A 771 5.37 -24.66 0.74
N LYS A 772 6.63 -24.57 0.30
CA LYS A 772 7.03 -24.74 -1.11
C LYS A 772 6.63 -26.10 -1.68
N GLU A 773 6.82 -27.19 -0.93
CA GLU A 773 6.42 -28.51 -1.40
C GLU A 773 6.34 -29.54 -0.28
N PHE A 774 5.27 -30.33 -0.24
CA PHE A 774 5.23 -31.61 0.47
C PHE A 774 5.59 -32.77 -0.46
N LEU A 775 6.58 -33.56 -0.07
CA LEU A 775 7.05 -34.71 -0.83
C LEU A 775 6.42 -36.02 -0.35
N SER A 776 6.21 -36.96 -1.28
CA SER A 776 5.92 -38.35 -0.93
C SER A 776 7.20 -39.03 -0.41
N PHE A 777 7.05 -40.07 0.42
CA PHE A 777 8.19 -40.84 0.93
C PHE A 777 9.08 -41.42 -0.20
N LYS A 778 8.46 -41.88 -1.30
CA LYS A 778 9.19 -42.36 -2.48
C LYS A 778 9.97 -41.23 -3.16
N SER A 779 9.33 -40.07 -3.37
CA SER A 779 9.98 -38.91 -4.01
C SER A 779 11.17 -38.41 -3.20
N GLN A 780 11.05 -38.39 -1.87
CA GLN A 780 12.12 -37.98 -0.96
C GLN A 780 13.30 -38.96 -0.98
N TYR A 781 13.02 -40.28 -1.03
CA TYR A 781 14.03 -41.32 -1.19
C TYR A 781 14.76 -41.19 -2.55
N PHE A 782 14.03 -40.95 -3.64
CA PHE A 782 14.64 -40.73 -4.96
C PHE A 782 15.47 -39.44 -5.03
N ALA A 783 14.99 -38.33 -4.45
CA ALA A 783 15.76 -37.08 -4.38
C ALA A 783 17.06 -37.27 -3.59
N PHE A 784 17.01 -38.02 -2.48
CA PHE A 784 18.16 -38.38 -1.66
C PHE A 784 19.14 -39.30 -2.42
N ALA A 785 18.62 -40.33 -3.09
CA ALA A 785 19.41 -41.28 -3.87
C ALA A 785 20.01 -40.68 -5.16
N SER A 786 19.39 -39.65 -5.74
CA SER A 786 19.84 -39.03 -6.98
C SER A 786 20.82 -37.87 -6.80
N GLY A 787 21.26 -37.57 -5.56
CA GLY A 787 22.19 -36.47 -5.27
C GLY A 787 21.65 -35.06 -5.59
N LYS A 788 20.33 -34.91 -5.80
CA LYS A 788 19.69 -33.61 -6.13
C LYS A 788 19.29 -32.82 -4.88
N TRP A 789 19.74 -33.23 -3.69
CA TRP A 789 19.69 -32.42 -2.48
C TRP A 789 20.67 -31.26 -2.60
N THR A 790 20.20 -30.11 -3.11
CA THR A 790 20.98 -28.87 -3.13
C THR A 790 20.64 -28.02 -1.91
N GLU A 791 21.57 -27.16 -1.47
CA GLU A 791 21.47 -26.28 -0.28
C GLU A 791 20.20 -25.41 -0.21
N LYS A 792 19.42 -25.28 -1.29
CA LYS A 792 18.15 -24.56 -1.33
C LYS A 792 17.02 -25.17 -0.47
N THR A 793 17.15 -26.41 0.02
CA THR A 793 16.15 -27.04 0.90
C THR A 793 16.48 -26.97 2.40
N ARG A 794 17.57 -26.29 2.81
CA ARG A 794 17.95 -26.17 4.23
C ARG A 794 17.36 -24.94 4.94
N ASN A 795 16.94 -23.90 4.21
CA ASN A 795 16.44 -22.64 4.77
C ASN A 795 14.98 -22.35 4.36
N SER A 796 14.05 -23.27 4.64
CA SER A 796 12.60 -23.05 4.51
C SER A 796 11.84 -23.60 5.70
#